data_AF-A0A5N5GH31-F1
#
_entry.id   AF-A0A5N5GH31-F1
#
_cell.length_a   1.000
_cell.length_b   1.000
_cell.length_c   1.000
_cell.angle_alpha   90.00
_cell.angle_beta   90.00
_cell.angle_gamma   90.00
#
_symmetry.space_group_name_H-M   'P 1'
#
loop_
_entity.id
_entity.type
_entity.pdbx_description
1 polymer ?
#
loop_
_entity_poly.entity_id
_entity_poly.type
_entity_poly.pdbx_seq_one_letter_code
_entity_poly.pdbx_strand_id
1 'polypeptide(L)'
;MWASQRIINAPALTPPLSSSSSSTFVSGAFLFLRSSFPSSSHPRFLSPLPSLSPIFPFRHALQPGTNFYVWFTLQRRGGRGEQKWTQKQKTDGSSASTGDSSAAVTNRVGELSLSGGNGQTNASVKPIQFGKVQSANQGPVQGRKGTWMPKSYGTVDGAKAAEVEAPVDKSSDGTQRNGAGQAAFQKTSVGLSQLFNGNLLENFTVDNSTYAEVQIRATFYPKFENEKTDGEIRTRMIEIVSNGLATLEVSLKHSGSLFMYAGNKGGAYAKNSFGNIYTAVGVFVLGRMFREAWGREAPKVQAEFNDFLERNRMCISMELVTAVLGDHGQRPKEDFAVVTAVTDLGNGKPKFYSTPEIIAFCRKWRLPTNHVWLFSTRKSVTSFFAAFDALCEEGTATPVCMALDEVADISIPGSKDHVKEQGEILEGIVARIVSQESPKHMEKVLIDFPPPPMDGAGLDLGPSTRDICAANRSSEKQQIKALLEGVGSSFCPDKLDWLGIGAGDNYSRNVDKSAVSKLLQSHPADFSTTKLQEMIRLMKEKRFPAAFKCYHDYHKVDFISSDNLFYKMVIHVHSDSAFRRYQKEMRLKPGLWPLYRGFFVDINLFKASKERAAEIAKGKSSIVEDGNSGMPGKYGLADEDANLMIKLKFLTYKLRTFLIRNGLSILFKEGPAAYKTYYERQMKIWNTSEPKKRELRKMLDEWAVYIRRKCGNKPLSSSVYLSEAEPFLEQYAKCSPLNQALIGSAGNFVRAEDFMAIVEVGRDEEADLEREQEVVPSSPIASGRDTIPKVEGLIVFFPGLPGSAKSALCKELLKAPGGMGDDRPIQSLMGDLIKGRYWQKVADECKKKPYSIMLADKNAPNEEVWRQIEHMCHSTRASAVPVVPDSEGTDSNPFSLDALAIFMFRVLQRANHPGNLDKESPNAGYVLLMFYHLYDGKSRREFDGELVERFGSLVKIPLLKSDRNPLPDAVKNILEEGINLYKLHTAKHGRLESTKGTYAKEWAKWEKQLRDVLFGNAEYLNSVQVPFASSVKEVSEQLKKVAKGEYKTPDTGKKKFGAIVFAAVSLPVPEVSGLLDSLAAKHSEAEAFLKDKHLDKLNKAHVTLAHKRSHGVTAVAGYGTFLHKTVPVDITNIFFSDKMAAFEASLGSVEGERVVSKNEWPHVTLWTAEGVPAKNANNLPQLHLEGKATCIAIDPPATIDGTLEFF
;
A
#
# COMPACT_ATOMS: atom_id res chain seq x y z
N MET A 1 -38.46 6.29 -22.33
CA MET A 1 -39.89 6.13 -22.01
C MET A 1 -40.06 4.76 -21.37
N TRP A 2 -40.83 4.56 -20.29
CA TRP A 2 -41.44 5.53 -19.37
C TRP A 2 -40.59 5.70 -18.09
N ALA A 3 -40.94 6.68 -17.26
CA ALA A 3 -40.54 6.76 -15.86
C ALA A 3 -41.80 6.76 -14.99
N SER A 4 -41.69 6.31 -13.74
CA SER A 4 -42.77 6.45 -12.74
C SER A 4 -42.15 6.77 -11.40
N GLN A 5 -42.18 8.06 -11.04
CA GLN A 5 -41.88 8.53 -9.70
C GLN A 5 -43.05 8.15 -8.78
N ARG A 6 -42.77 7.80 -7.52
CA ARG A 6 -43.77 7.81 -6.45
C ARG A 6 -43.29 8.72 -5.32
N ILE A 7 -43.96 9.86 -5.19
CA ILE A 7 -43.85 10.77 -4.05
C ILE A 7 -44.79 10.24 -2.96
N ILE A 8 -44.35 10.26 -1.71
CA ILE A 8 -45.21 9.96 -0.57
C ILE A 8 -45.86 11.27 -0.11
N ASN A 9 -47.18 11.36 -0.23
CA ASN A 9 -48.01 12.35 0.44
C ASN A 9 -49.03 11.61 1.33
N ALA A 10 -49.34 12.17 2.50
CA ALA A 10 -50.22 11.52 3.46
C ALA A 10 -51.70 11.56 3.02
N PRO A 11 -52.50 10.50 3.27
CA PRO A 11 -53.94 10.53 3.06
C PRO A 11 -54.66 11.21 4.22
N ALA A 12 -55.41 12.27 3.94
CA ALA A 12 -56.46 12.76 4.84
C ALA A 12 -57.77 12.02 4.55
N LEU A 13 -58.55 11.71 5.59
CA LEU A 13 -59.91 11.19 5.47
C LEU A 13 -60.89 12.13 6.17
N THR A 14 -62.01 12.40 5.50
CA THR A 14 -63.09 13.29 5.96
C THR A 14 -64.19 12.55 6.72
N PRO A 15 -65.02 13.24 7.53
CA PRO A 15 -65.77 12.61 8.62
C PRO A 15 -67.26 12.33 8.32
N PRO A 16 -67.90 11.44 9.09
CA PRO A 16 -69.35 11.42 9.33
C PRO A 16 -69.76 12.30 10.54
N LEU A 17 -71.06 12.49 10.74
CA LEU A 17 -71.64 13.50 11.64
C LEU A 17 -72.25 12.98 12.97
N SER A 18 -72.36 13.92 13.92
CA SER A 18 -73.41 14.11 14.94
C SER A 18 -73.37 13.36 16.31
N SER A 19 -73.55 14.18 17.37
CA SER A 19 -74.07 13.88 18.73
C SER A 19 -73.39 12.78 19.57
N SER A 20 -72.99 12.99 20.84
CA SER A 20 -73.72 13.70 21.91
C SER A 20 -72.85 13.97 23.18
N SER A 21 -73.40 14.78 24.10
CA SER A 21 -73.08 14.87 25.55
C SER A 21 -71.63 15.07 26.05
N SER A 22 -71.41 16.25 26.67
CA SER A 22 -70.75 16.48 27.99
C SER A 22 -69.99 15.33 28.67
N SER A 23 -68.81 15.53 29.27
CA SER A 23 -68.51 16.63 30.21
C SER A 23 -67.00 16.81 30.49
N THR A 24 -66.59 18.00 30.95
CA THR A 24 -65.25 18.33 31.42
C THR A 24 -65.20 18.58 32.93
N PHE A 25 -64.20 18.02 33.62
CA PHE A 25 -63.62 18.55 34.84
C PHE A 25 -62.13 18.20 34.88
N VAL A 26 -61.15 18.96 35.40
CA VAL A 26 -60.86 20.41 35.52
C VAL A 26 -59.82 20.55 36.64
N SER A 27 -58.68 21.19 36.34
CA SER A 27 -57.69 21.75 37.29
C SER A 27 -56.90 20.79 38.22
N GLY A 28 -55.67 21.08 38.65
CA GLY A 28 -54.74 22.13 38.20
C GLY A 28 -53.98 22.85 39.32
N ALA A 29 -52.84 23.45 38.94
CA ALA A 29 -52.00 24.41 39.67
C ALA A 29 -51.26 24.02 40.98
N PHE A 30 -49.93 24.14 40.88
CA PHE A 30 -48.92 24.46 41.90
C PHE A 30 -49.37 25.12 43.22
N LEU A 31 -48.68 24.78 44.34
CA LEU A 31 -47.80 25.72 45.09
C LEU A 31 -46.91 25.00 46.15
N PHE A 32 -46.15 25.76 46.95
CA PHE A 32 -44.92 25.33 47.68
C PHE A 32 -45.04 25.11 49.21
N LEU A 33 -44.05 24.37 49.75
CA LEU A 33 -43.31 24.54 51.05
C LEU A 33 -43.72 23.83 52.38
N ARG A 34 -42.68 23.32 53.07
CA ARG A 34 -42.55 22.87 54.50
C ARG A 34 -43.23 21.52 54.87
N SER A 35 -42.71 20.62 55.73
CA SER A 35 -41.49 20.50 56.60
C SER A 35 -40.91 19.05 56.51
N SER A 36 -40.01 18.44 57.33
CA SER A 36 -39.30 18.74 58.60
C SER A 36 -38.04 17.83 58.79
N PHE A 37 -37.43 17.79 59.99
CA PHE A 37 -36.34 16.88 60.44
C PHE A 37 -36.76 16.00 61.65
N PRO A 38 -36.06 14.87 61.99
CA PRO A 38 -34.87 14.83 62.89
C PRO A 38 -33.83 13.71 62.53
N SER A 39 -32.83 13.31 63.35
CA SER A 39 -31.62 14.06 63.81
C SER A 39 -30.52 13.13 64.44
N SER A 40 -29.24 13.33 64.05
CA SER A 40 -27.96 13.10 64.80
C SER A 40 -27.59 11.76 65.53
N SER A 41 -26.38 11.21 65.26
CA SER A 41 -25.34 10.78 66.27
C SER A 41 -24.10 10.06 65.66
N HIS A 42 -23.03 9.84 66.44
CA HIS A 42 -21.72 9.21 66.07
C HIS A 42 -21.38 7.98 66.92
N PRO A 43 -20.60 7.00 66.40
CA PRO A 43 -19.19 6.80 66.83
C PRO A 43 -18.21 6.74 65.62
N ARG A 44 -16.85 6.66 65.68
CA ARG A 44 -15.77 6.56 66.72
C ARG A 44 -15.18 5.18 67.09
N PHE A 45 -13.87 5.03 66.79
CA PHE A 45 -12.79 4.18 67.37
C PHE A 45 -12.97 2.66 67.59
N LEU A 46 -12.10 1.85 66.98
CA LEU A 46 -10.91 1.26 67.64
C LEU A 46 -9.92 0.63 66.63
N SER A 47 -8.69 0.34 67.07
CA SER A 47 -7.60 -0.27 66.28
C SER A 47 -7.34 -1.73 66.70
N PRO A 48 -6.42 -2.45 66.02
CA PRO A 48 -5.08 -2.57 66.64
C PRO A 48 -3.88 -2.42 65.69
N LEU A 49 -2.74 -2.04 66.27
CA LEU A 49 -1.37 -2.17 65.74
C LEU A 49 -0.63 -3.23 66.58
N PRO A 50 0.39 -3.91 66.02
CA PRO A 50 1.80 -3.45 66.12
C PRO A 50 2.44 -3.27 64.73
N SER A 51 3.25 -2.25 64.45
CA SER A 51 4.69 -2.08 64.77
C SER A 51 5.56 -3.29 64.39
N LEU A 52 6.65 -3.15 63.64
CA LEU A 52 7.78 -2.24 63.93
C LEU A 52 8.30 -1.44 62.72
N SER A 53 8.67 -0.18 62.99
CA SER A 53 9.76 0.54 62.30
C SER A 53 11.04 0.40 63.15
N PRO A 54 12.27 0.63 62.63
CA PRO A 54 12.83 1.99 62.69
C PRO A 54 13.82 2.34 61.51
N ILE A 55 13.76 3.50 60.84
CA ILE A 55 14.35 4.83 61.15
C ILE A 55 15.63 5.19 60.34
N PHE A 56 15.64 6.44 59.86
CA PHE A 56 16.74 7.29 59.37
C PHE A 56 17.49 6.99 58.05
N PRO A 57 18.12 8.03 57.43
CA PRO A 57 18.38 8.08 56.00
C PRO A 57 19.86 8.31 55.65
N PHE A 58 20.18 8.40 54.36
CA PHE A 58 21.34 9.20 53.92
C PHE A 58 21.03 10.09 52.71
N ARG A 59 21.32 11.39 52.86
CA ARG A 59 21.48 12.32 51.74
C ARG A 59 22.92 12.20 51.23
N HIS A 60 23.09 11.81 49.97
CA HIS A 60 24.11 12.35 49.07
C HIS A 60 23.45 12.42 47.68
N ALA A 61 23.13 13.56 47.08
CA ALA A 61 23.83 14.85 47.02
C ALA A 61 25.19 14.74 46.31
N LEU A 62 25.15 14.57 44.98
CA LEU A 62 26.24 14.84 44.04
C LEU A 62 25.69 15.24 42.65
N GLN A 63 25.16 16.46 42.57
CA GLN A 63 25.45 17.37 41.46
C GLN A 63 26.55 18.35 41.93
N PRO A 64 27.25 19.10 41.05
CA PRO A 64 27.16 19.14 39.59
C PRO A 64 28.51 18.86 38.91
N GLY A 65 28.57 19.05 37.59
CA GLY A 65 29.84 19.26 36.85
C GLY A 65 30.25 18.12 35.91
N THR A 66 30.88 18.39 34.76
CA THR A 66 31.13 19.70 34.15
C THR A 66 31.27 19.56 32.62
N ASN A 67 31.17 20.69 31.91
CA ASN A 67 31.67 20.86 30.53
C ASN A 67 33.08 20.23 30.40
N PHE A 68 33.45 19.64 29.27
CA PHE A 68 33.92 20.36 28.07
C PHE A 68 33.81 19.40 26.85
N TYR A 69 33.33 19.80 25.66
CA TYR A 69 33.99 20.68 24.68
C TYR A 69 35.45 20.30 24.39
N VAL A 70 35.79 19.88 23.16
CA VAL A 70 36.68 20.62 22.23
C VAL A 70 37.08 19.75 21.02
N TRP A 71 36.61 20.14 19.82
CA TRP A 71 37.29 20.07 18.50
C TRP A 71 37.92 18.70 18.08
N PHE A 72 38.66 18.51 16.97
CA PHE A 72 38.80 19.26 15.70
C PHE A 72 38.12 18.44 14.58
N THR A 73 37.30 18.99 13.68
CA THR A 73 37.57 19.92 12.56
C THR A 73 38.69 19.53 11.58
N LEU A 74 38.23 19.06 10.41
CA LEU A 74 38.69 19.42 9.06
C LEU A 74 39.88 18.70 8.39
N GLN A 75 39.92 18.91 7.07
CA GLN A 75 40.95 18.61 6.07
C GLN A 75 41.27 17.14 5.70
N ARG A 76 40.96 16.82 4.44
CA ARG A 76 41.95 16.22 3.52
C ARG A 76 42.08 17.06 2.26
N ARG A 77 42.98 18.05 2.28
CA ARG A 77 43.70 18.45 1.06
C ARG A 77 44.67 17.32 0.70
N GLY A 78 44.99 17.16 -0.59
CA GLY A 78 46.14 16.36 -1.01
C GLY A 78 47.44 17.14 -0.80
N GLY A 79 48.53 16.42 -0.53
CA GLY A 79 49.89 16.96 -0.43
C GLY A 79 50.90 15.81 -0.40
N ARG A 80 51.94 15.88 -1.25
CA ARG A 80 53.03 14.90 -1.29
C ARG A 80 54.19 15.37 -0.42
N GLY A 81 55.00 14.43 0.06
CA GLY A 81 56.31 14.68 0.66
C GLY A 81 57.12 13.39 0.77
N GLU A 82 58.28 13.32 0.12
CA GLU A 82 59.22 12.20 0.24
C GLU A 82 60.34 12.54 1.24
N GLN A 83 60.78 11.56 2.02
CA GLN A 83 62.18 11.28 2.42
C GLN A 83 62.17 9.96 3.21
N LYS A 84 62.87 8.86 2.87
CA LYS A 84 64.26 8.57 2.46
C LYS A 84 65.33 8.71 3.57
N TRP A 85 65.92 7.54 3.88
CA TRP A 85 67.29 7.29 4.39
C TRP A 85 67.55 7.65 5.88
N THR A 86 68.45 6.99 6.64
CA THR A 86 69.35 5.82 6.40
C THR A 86 69.22 4.85 7.63
N GLN A 87 70.04 3.88 8.08
CA GLN A 87 71.37 3.28 7.82
C GLN A 87 71.28 1.81 8.36
N LYS A 88 71.62 0.69 7.68
CA LYS A 88 72.83 0.17 7.00
C LYS A 88 73.93 -0.41 7.94
N GLN A 89 73.87 -1.72 8.19
CA GLN A 89 74.97 -2.71 8.44
C GLN A 89 74.31 -4.13 8.52
N LYS A 90 74.91 -5.27 8.16
CA LYS A 90 76.11 -5.62 7.35
C LYS A 90 76.04 -7.12 6.93
N THR A 91 76.73 -7.52 5.84
CA THR A 91 77.43 -8.83 5.53
C THR A 91 77.11 -10.11 6.35
N ASP A 92 76.94 -11.34 5.83
CA ASP A 92 77.23 -12.02 4.52
C ASP A 92 76.27 -13.24 4.31
N GLY A 93 76.17 -13.97 3.17
CA GLY A 93 76.77 -13.85 1.82
C GLY A 93 76.49 -15.10 0.93
N SER A 94 76.77 -15.02 -0.39
CA SER A 94 76.68 -16.09 -1.44
C SER A 94 75.27 -16.62 -1.81
N SER A 95 74.88 -16.88 -3.07
CA SER A 95 75.39 -16.59 -4.43
C SER A 95 74.21 -16.73 -5.42
N ALA A 96 73.87 -15.74 -6.27
CA ALA A 96 74.32 -15.52 -7.67
C ALA A 96 73.76 -16.55 -8.69
N SER A 97 73.46 -16.22 -9.97
CA SER A 97 73.84 -15.05 -10.80
C SER A 97 72.82 -14.66 -11.90
N THR A 98 73.02 -13.46 -12.46
CA THR A 98 72.66 -12.90 -13.81
C THR A 98 72.49 -13.90 -14.98
N GLY A 99 71.87 -13.63 -16.14
CA GLY A 99 71.41 -12.41 -16.86
C GLY A 99 71.52 -12.65 -18.39
N ASP A 100 71.25 -11.76 -19.36
CA ASP A 100 70.52 -10.47 -19.45
C ASP A 100 70.36 -10.05 -20.96
N SER A 101 69.63 -8.96 -21.27
CA SER A 101 69.71 -8.08 -22.47
C SER A 101 69.13 -8.49 -23.87
N SER A 102 68.49 -7.48 -24.50
CA SER A 102 68.38 -7.12 -25.94
C SER A 102 68.05 -8.11 -27.09
N ALA A 103 66.84 -7.94 -27.66
CA ALA A 103 66.48 -7.59 -29.06
C ALA A 103 66.99 -8.32 -30.36
N ALA A 104 66.06 -8.37 -31.34
CA ALA A 104 66.21 -8.36 -32.83
C ALA A 104 66.12 -9.69 -33.64
N VAL A 105 65.89 -9.54 -34.97
CA VAL A 105 65.85 -10.55 -36.08
C VAL A 105 64.64 -11.53 -36.01
N THR A 106 63.60 -11.56 -36.86
CA THR A 106 63.31 -11.48 -38.33
C THR A 106 63.53 -12.76 -39.16
N ASN A 107 62.54 -13.12 -40.00
CA ASN A 107 62.58 -14.13 -41.10
C ASN A 107 62.73 -15.62 -40.69
N ARG A 108 62.33 -16.64 -41.48
CA ARG A 108 61.22 -16.85 -42.46
C ARG A 108 61.26 -18.35 -42.92
N VAL A 109 60.09 -18.97 -43.15
CA VAL A 109 59.87 -20.16 -44.04
C VAL A 109 60.46 -21.53 -43.63
N GLY A 110 59.68 -22.60 -43.91
CA GLY A 110 60.11 -24.01 -43.98
C GLY A 110 59.43 -24.94 -42.97
N GLU A 111 58.82 -26.08 -43.32
CA GLU A 111 58.16 -26.53 -44.57
C GLU A 111 57.37 -27.84 -44.28
N LEU A 112 56.23 -28.06 -44.96
CA LEU A 112 55.61 -29.38 -45.31
C LEU A 112 55.19 -30.36 -44.16
N SER A 113 54.14 -31.19 -44.25
CA SER A 113 53.07 -31.49 -45.24
C SER A 113 51.93 -32.27 -44.50
N LEU A 114 50.83 -32.84 -45.02
CA LEU A 114 50.36 -33.37 -46.32
C LEU A 114 48.82 -33.17 -46.50
N SER A 115 48.28 -33.68 -47.62
CA SER A 115 46.90 -34.14 -47.94
C SER A 115 45.70 -33.92 -46.99
N GLY A 116 44.50 -33.57 -47.45
CA GLY A 116 44.06 -33.26 -48.83
C GLY A 116 42.56 -33.60 -49.11
N GLY A 117 41.90 -32.89 -50.04
CA GLY A 117 40.53 -33.21 -50.49
C GLY A 117 39.81 -32.05 -51.24
N ASN A 118 39.47 -32.26 -52.52
CA ASN A 118 38.77 -31.33 -53.43
C ASN A 118 37.26 -31.15 -53.07
N GLY A 119 36.43 -30.24 -53.62
CA GLY A 119 36.47 -29.24 -54.70
C GLY A 119 34.99 -29.00 -55.18
N GLN A 120 34.57 -28.15 -56.14
CA GLN A 120 35.06 -26.98 -56.89
C GLN A 120 34.02 -26.68 -58.03
N THR A 121 33.67 -25.41 -58.33
CA THR A 121 32.98 -24.94 -59.60
C THR A 121 31.57 -25.55 -59.93
N ASN A 122 30.76 -25.23 -60.95
CA ASN A 122 30.53 -24.12 -61.95
C ASN A 122 29.08 -24.27 -62.53
N ALA A 123 28.53 -23.46 -63.47
CA ALA A 123 28.42 -22.01 -63.70
C ALA A 123 27.70 -21.71 -65.06
N SER A 124 27.56 -20.42 -65.45
CA SER A 124 27.50 -19.88 -66.85
C SER A 124 26.16 -19.42 -67.49
N VAL A 125 26.32 -18.66 -68.58
CA VAL A 125 25.41 -18.24 -69.68
C VAL A 125 24.52 -16.97 -69.53
N LYS A 126 24.55 -16.17 -70.62
CA LYS A 126 23.76 -14.99 -71.07
C LYS A 126 23.65 -15.12 -72.62
N PRO A 127 22.89 -14.29 -73.37
CA PRO A 127 21.64 -13.55 -73.12
C PRO A 127 20.58 -13.84 -74.24
N ILE A 128 19.52 -13.01 -74.38
CA ILE A 128 18.91 -12.60 -75.68
C ILE A 128 17.91 -11.44 -75.48
N GLN A 129 17.69 -10.60 -76.50
CA GLN A 129 16.70 -9.50 -76.60
C GLN A 129 15.72 -9.79 -77.76
N PHE A 130 14.50 -9.24 -77.85
CA PHE A 130 14.15 -7.83 -78.12
C PHE A 130 12.65 -7.58 -77.87
N GLY A 131 12.15 -6.34 -77.72
CA GLY A 131 12.82 -5.02 -77.73
C GLY A 131 12.46 -4.19 -76.49
N LYS A 132 11.52 -3.23 -76.45
CA LYS A 132 10.88 -2.23 -77.36
C LYS A 132 9.50 -1.94 -76.75
N VAL A 133 9.03 -0.73 -76.43
CA VAL A 133 9.54 0.68 -76.40
C VAL A 133 8.86 1.31 -75.11
N GLN A 134 9.07 2.53 -74.59
CA GLN A 134 9.67 3.79 -75.04
C GLN A 134 10.17 4.66 -73.84
N SER A 135 10.51 5.92 -74.13
CA SER A 135 10.87 7.06 -73.27
C SER A 135 10.01 7.27 -72.00
N ALA A 136 10.54 7.87 -70.91
CA ALA A 136 11.95 8.21 -70.60
C ALA A 136 12.19 8.50 -69.11
N ASN A 137 13.39 8.12 -68.65
CA ASN A 137 14.37 8.84 -67.79
C ASN A 137 13.90 9.85 -66.70
N GLN A 138 14.55 9.91 -65.53
CA GLN A 138 15.73 9.20 -65.02
C GLN A 138 15.71 9.14 -63.48
N GLY A 139 16.55 8.29 -62.89
CA GLY A 139 16.46 7.92 -61.47
C GLY A 139 17.79 7.85 -60.70
N PRO A 140 17.99 6.91 -59.75
CA PRO A 140 18.41 7.30 -58.40
C PRO A 140 19.53 6.42 -57.77
N VAL A 141 19.72 6.56 -56.44
CA VAL A 141 20.51 5.70 -55.53
C VAL A 141 22.05 5.71 -55.82
N GLN A 142 23.01 5.33 -54.96
CA GLN A 142 23.03 4.71 -53.63
C GLN A 142 24.36 5.03 -52.90
N GLY A 143 24.41 5.02 -51.56
CA GLY A 143 25.69 5.15 -50.84
C GLY A 143 25.60 5.01 -49.32
N ARG A 144 26.07 3.88 -48.75
CA ARG A 144 26.05 3.59 -47.30
C ARG A 144 27.37 2.94 -46.86
N LYS A 145 28.14 3.60 -45.98
CA LYS A 145 29.18 2.99 -45.12
C LYS A 145 29.65 3.98 -44.06
N GLY A 146 29.98 3.49 -42.86
CA GLY A 146 30.49 4.33 -41.77
C GLY A 146 31.07 3.51 -40.61
N THR A 147 32.39 3.65 -40.43
CA THR A 147 33.25 3.31 -39.29
C THR A 147 34.63 3.91 -39.64
N TRP A 148 35.49 4.37 -38.73
CA TRP A 148 35.77 3.94 -37.35
C TRP A 148 36.22 5.14 -36.47
N MET A 149 36.46 4.92 -35.17
CA MET A 149 36.94 5.93 -34.18
C MET A 149 38.51 6.00 -34.16
N PRO A 150 39.25 6.72 -33.27
CA PRO A 150 38.88 7.50 -32.06
C PRO A 150 39.69 8.82 -31.80
N LYS A 151 39.63 9.34 -30.55
CA LYS A 151 40.52 10.36 -29.90
C LYS A 151 40.34 11.83 -30.30
N SER A 152 40.86 12.84 -29.56
CA SER A 152 40.95 13.09 -28.09
C SER A 152 41.60 14.46 -27.82
N TYR A 153 41.09 15.24 -26.84
CA TYR A 153 41.69 16.45 -26.24
C TYR A 153 42.11 17.61 -27.17
N GLY A 154 41.61 18.81 -26.86
CA GLY A 154 42.10 20.07 -27.44
C GLY A 154 41.46 21.28 -26.76
N THR A 155 42.28 22.11 -26.12
CA THR A 155 41.91 23.44 -25.59
C THR A 155 42.63 24.49 -26.43
N VAL A 156 42.01 25.66 -26.65
CA VAL A 156 42.60 27.02 -26.77
C VAL A 156 41.69 27.94 -27.61
N ASP A 157 41.35 29.08 -27.00
CA ASP A 157 40.99 30.42 -27.50
C ASP A 157 40.53 30.68 -28.94
N GLY A 158 39.39 31.40 -29.05
CA GLY A 158 39.45 32.80 -29.51
C GLY A 158 38.86 33.18 -30.87
N ALA A 159 37.71 33.88 -30.86
CA ALA A 159 37.38 34.97 -31.81
C ALA A 159 36.18 35.80 -31.31
N LYS A 160 36.14 37.10 -31.64
CA LYS A 160 34.96 37.98 -31.51
C LYS A 160 34.45 38.38 -32.89
N ALA A 161 33.13 38.48 -33.03
CA ALA A 161 32.43 39.37 -33.95
C ALA A 161 30.96 39.50 -33.49
N ALA A 162 30.18 40.51 -33.82
CA ALA A 162 30.38 41.96 -34.08
C ALA A 162 28.97 42.52 -34.35
N GLU A 163 28.63 43.71 -33.88
CA GLU A 163 27.28 44.28 -34.03
C GLU A 163 27.09 44.95 -35.41
N VAL A 164 25.82 45.11 -35.82
CA VAL A 164 25.41 45.94 -36.97
C VAL A 164 24.17 46.74 -36.58
N GLU A 165 24.29 48.06 -36.57
CA GLU A 165 23.17 48.99 -36.38
C GLU A 165 22.53 49.40 -37.72
N ALA A 166 21.26 49.79 -37.69
CA ALA A 166 20.59 50.60 -38.71
C ALA A 166 19.55 51.53 -38.02
N PRO A 167 19.26 52.73 -38.57
CA PRO A 167 19.03 53.90 -37.72
C PRO A 167 17.56 54.35 -37.52
N VAL A 168 17.40 55.44 -36.74
CA VAL A 168 16.13 56.06 -36.32
C VAL A 168 15.99 57.47 -36.92
N ASP A 169 14.78 57.81 -37.38
CA ASP A 169 14.39 59.17 -37.81
C ASP A 169 13.58 59.95 -36.74
N LYS A 170 13.51 61.29 -36.86
CA LYS A 170 12.83 62.20 -35.91
C LYS A 170 12.14 63.40 -36.57
N SER A 171 10.86 63.63 -36.20
CA SER A 171 10.11 64.90 -36.22
C SER A 171 9.01 64.78 -35.15
N SER A 172 8.81 65.68 -34.16
CA SER A 172 8.07 66.96 -34.20
C SER A 172 6.68 66.89 -34.88
N ASP A 173 5.61 67.49 -34.36
CA ASP A 173 5.48 68.50 -33.28
C ASP A 173 4.19 68.31 -32.42
N GLY A 174 4.06 69.02 -31.29
CA GLY A 174 3.07 68.74 -30.24
C GLY A 174 1.85 69.67 -30.15
N THR A 175 1.14 69.63 -29.00
CA THR A 175 0.19 70.65 -28.50
C THR A 175 -0.12 70.38 -27.01
N GLN A 176 -0.22 71.43 -26.18
CA GLN A 176 -0.64 71.35 -24.77
C GLN A 176 -2.11 71.71 -24.59
N ARG A 177 -2.82 71.06 -23.63
CA ARG A 177 -3.63 71.81 -22.65
C ARG A 177 -3.99 71.05 -21.37
N ASN A 178 -4.11 71.83 -20.30
CA ASN A 178 -4.14 71.45 -18.89
C ASN A 178 -5.45 70.77 -18.43
N GLY A 179 -5.37 69.93 -17.38
CA GLY A 179 -6.52 69.45 -16.61
C GLY A 179 -6.06 68.68 -15.36
N ALA A 180 -6.26 69.24 -14.16
CA ALA A 180 -5.55 68.81 -12.95
C ALA A 180 -6.12 67.57 -12.23
N GLY A 181 -5.23 66.79 -11.61
CA GLY A 181 -5.46 66.31 -10.24
C GLY A 181 -5.66 64.82 -9.99
N GLN A 182 -4.57 64.06 -9.82
CA GLN A 182 -4.38 63.12 -8.69
C GLN A 182 -2.93 62.66 -8.58
N ALA A 183 -2.40 62.57 -7.36
CA ALA A 183 -1.00 62.24 -7.10
C ALA A 183 -0.77 60.72 -7.05
N ALA A 184 -0.48 60.11 -8.19
CA ALA A 184 -0.02 58.73 -8.25
C ALA A 184 1.44 58.61 -7.79
N PHE A 185 1.69 57.89 -6.70
CA PHE A 185 3.04 57.48 -6.31
C PHE A 185 3.64 56.58 -7.39
N GLN A 186 4.61 57.08 -8.15
CA GLN A 186 5.40 56.24 -9.06
C GLN A 186 6.27 55.30 -8.23
N LYS A 187 5.82 54.05 -8.00
CA LYS A 187 6.70 52.97 -7.52
C LYS A 187 7.82 52.78 -8.55
N THR A 188 9.04 53.16 -8.18
CA THR A 188 10.23 53.01 -9.02
C THR A 188 10.50 51.54 -9.30
N SER A 189 10.52 51.13 -10.57
CA SER A 189 10.82 49.77 -11.02
C SER A 189 12.31 49.38 -10.92
N VAL A 190 13.11 50.17 -10.20
CA VAL A 190 14.56 50.02 -10.05
C VAL A 190 14.84 49.30 -8.72
N GLY A 191 15.09 47.99 -8.77
CA GLY A 191 15.54 47.21 -7.60
C GLY A 191 15.37 45.70 -7.72
N LEU A 192 14.27 45.22 -8.32
CA LEU A 192 13.94 43.79 -8.37
C LEU A 192 15.00 42.93 -9.09
N SER A 193 15.52 43.40 -10.22
CA SER A 193 16.58 42.71 -10.96
C SER A 193 17.91 42.65 -10.19
N GLN A 194 18.21 43.63 -9.34
CA GLN A 194 19.40 43.57 -8.47
C GLN A 194 19.21 42.61 -7.29
N LEU A 195 18.01 42.56 -6.71
CA LEU A 195 17.68 41.64 -5.61
C LEU A 195 17.77 40.16 -6.01
N PHE A 196 17.40 39.80 -7.25
CA PHE A 196 17.44 38.40 -7.72
C PHE A 196 18.68 38.03 -8.56
N ASN A 197 19.41 38.99 -9.13
CA ASN A 197 20.73 38.72 -9.73
C ASN A 197 21.85 38.65 -8.67
N GLY A 198 21.67 39.28 -7.52
CA GLY A 198 22.52 39.05 -6.35
C GLY A 198 22.17 37.73 -5.67
N ASN A 199 23.17 36.88 -5.38
CA ASN A 199 22.93 35.58 -4.76
C ASN A 199 22.67 35.71 -3.24
N LEU A 200 21.57 36.39 -2.88
CA LEU A 200 21.19 36.77 -1.50
C LEU A 200 21.23 35.58 -0.53
N LEU A 201 20.78 34.40 -0.98
CA LEU A 201 20.82 33.19 -0.17
C LEU A 201 22.25 32.76 0.16
N GLU A 202 23.22 32.85 -0.77
CA GLU A 202 24.61 32.51 -0.46
C GLU A 202 25.20 33.47 0.57
N ASN A 203 25.00 34.78 0.34
CA ASN A 203 25.52 35.88 1.16
C ASN A 203 24.97 35.90 2.60
N PHE A 204 23.78 35.36 2.86
CA PHE A 204 23.16 35.33 4.19
C PHE A 204 23.93 34.44 5.18
N THR A 205 24.76 35.03 6.04
CA THR A 205 25.50 34.28 7.06
C THR A 205 24.59 33.84 8.21
N VAL A 206 24.70 32.59 8.65
CA VAL A 206 24.00 32.09 9.85
C VAL A 206 24.92 32.25 11.06
N ASP A 207 24.43 32.92 12.10
CA ASP A 207 25.11 33.11 13.37
C ASP A 207 24.13 33.03 14.55
N ASN A 208 24.60 33.29 15.78
CA ASN A 208 23.81 33.19 17.01
C ASN A 208 22.63 34.20 17.10
N SER A 209 22.54 35.17 16.18
CA SER A 209 21.41 36.10 16.04
C SER A 209 20.44 35.70 14.93
N THR A 210 20.76 34.67 14.13
CA THR A 210 19.89 34.17 13.06
C THR A 210 18.83 33.21 13.62
N TYR A 211 17.57 33.57 13.42
CA TYR A 211 16.40 32.76 13.75
C TYR A 211 15.70 32.26 12.48
N ALA A 212 14.98 31.16 12.63
CA ALA A 212 14.05 30.63 11.64
C ALA A 212 12.65 30.53 12.23
N GLU A 213 11.65 30.93 11.46
CA GLU A 213 10.23 30.80 11.77
C GLU A 213 9.56 30.06 10.60
N VAL A 214 8.72 29.08 10.88
CA VAL A 214 8.13 28.22 9.85
C VAL A 214 6.63 28.02 10.08
N GLN A 215 5.84 28.41 9.08
CA GLN A 215 4.39 28.25 9.08
C GLN A 215 3.98 27.13 8.12
N ILE A 216 3.20 26.15 8.59
CA ILE A 216 2.56 25.17 7.71
C ILE A 216 1.46 25.89 6.91
N ARG A 217 1.40 25.64 5.59
CA ARG A 217 0.41 26.25 4.67
C ARG A 217 -0.59 25.24 4.13
N ALA A 218 -0.14 24.02 3.83
CA ALA A 218 -1.01 22.91 3.46
C ALA A 218 -0.43 21.58 3.92
N THR A 219 -1.31 20.68 4.34
CA THR A 219 -0.96 19.32 4.76
C THR A 219 -2.19 18.41 4.72
N PHE A 220 -2.05 17.23 4.15
CA PHE A 220 -3.07 16.18 4.15
C PHE A 220 -2.81 15.16 5.28
N TYR A 221 -3.75 14.24 5.50
CA TYR A 221 -3.61 13.17 6.49
C TYR A 221 -2.23 12.47 6.40
N PRO A 222 -1.67 12.05 7.56
CA PRO A 222 -0.51 11.15 7.57
C PRO A 222 -0.73 9.93 6.66
N LYS A 223 0.34 9.51 5.98
CA LYS A 223 0.31 8.29 5.18
C LYS A 223 0.24 7.09 6.13
N PHE A 224 -0.96 6.53 6.25
CA PHE A 224 -1.17 5.22 6.87
C PHE A 224 -0.57 4.11 6.00
N GLU A 225 0.23 3.24 6.63
CA GLU A 225 0.47 1.89 6.14
C GLU A 225 0.06 0.93 7.25
N ASN A 226 -0.79 -0.04 6.91
CA ASN A 226 -0.97 -1.19 7.78
C ASN A 226 0.21 -2.12 7.54
N GLU A 227 0.92 -2.52 8.60
CA GLU A 227 2.00 -3.51 8.47
C GLU A 227 1.48 -4.95 8.40
N LYS A 228 0.21 -5.14 8.82
CA LYS A 228 -0.56 -6.40 8.83
C LYS A 228 -1.36 -6.58 7.52
N THR A 229 -1.87 -7.79 7.28
CA THR A 229 -2.68 -8.10 6.09
C THR A 229 -4.10 -7.53 6.15
N ASP A 230 -4.73 -7.34 4.99
CA ASP A 230 -6.15 -6.95 4.87
C ASP A 230 -7.08 -7.83 5.71
N GLY A 231 -6.81 -9.14 5.79
CA GLY A 231 -7.60 -10.07 6.61
C GLY A 231 -7.51 -9.80 8.11
N GLU A 232 -6.34 -9.42 8.62
CA GLU A 232 -6.11 -9.14 10.04
C GLU A 232 -6.67 -7.77 10.43
N ILE A 233 -6.46 -6.75 9.59
CA ILE A 233 -7.01 -5.40 9.80
C ILE A 233 -8.54 -5.47 9.90
N ARG A 234 -9.18 -6.17 8.96
CA ARG A 234 -10.64 -6.36 8.95
C ARG A 234 -11.12 -7.10 10.21
N THR A 235 -10.38 -8.13 10.64
CA THR A 235 -10.71 -8.89 11.86
C THR A 235 -10.60 -8.00 13.12
N ARG A 236 -9.53 -7.19 13.24
CA ARG A 236 -9.35 -6.24 14.35
C ARG A 236 -10.39 -5.11 14.33
N MET A 237 -10.76 -4.59 13.15
CA MET A 237 -11.84 -3.61 13.02
C MET A 237 -13.19 -4.18 13.48
N ILE A 238 -13.53 -5.42 13.10
CA ILE A 238 -14.73 -6.11 13.58
C ILE A 238 -14.70 -6.26 15.11
N GLU A 239 -13.57 -6.69 15.67
CA GLU A 239 -13.38 -6.88 17.11
C GLU A 239 -13.60 -5.57 17.91
N ILE A 240 -12.94 -4.48 17.52
CA ILE A 240 -13.03 -3.17 18.19
C ILE A 240 -14.49 -2.66 18.21
N VAL A 241 -15.19 -2.76 17.08
CA VAL A 241 -16.59 -2.33 16.98
C VAL A 241 -17.53 -3.30 17.71
N SER A 242 -17.26 -4.60 17.69
CA SER A 242 -18.05 -5.61 18.42
C SER A 242 -17.99 -5.41 19.94
N ASN A 243 -16.83 -4.96 20.45
CA ASN A 243 -16.62 -4.61 21.85
C ASN A 243 -17.14 -3.20 22.19
N GLY A 244 -17.78 -2.49 21.25
CA GLY A 244 -18.32 -1.14 21.44
C GLY A 244 -17.28 -0.05 21.61
N LEU A 245 -15.98 -0.32 21.41
CA LEU A 245 -14.90 0.63 21.70
C LEU A 245 -14.78 1.75 20.65
N ALA A 246 -15.38 1.55 19.47
CA ALA A 246 -15.31 2.49 18.36
C ALA A 246 -16.45 2.29 17.35
N THR A 247 -16.56 3.18 16.38
CA THR A 247 -17.37 2.99 15.16
C THR A 247 -16.43 2.82 13.96
N LEU A 248 -16.79 1.96 12.99
CA LEU A 248 -16.15 1.95 11.69
C LEU A 248 -16.87 2.95 10.78
N GLU A 249 -16.13 3.92 10.26
CA GLU A 249 -16.60 4.84 9.23
C GLU A 249 -16.09 4.38 7.85
N VAL A 250 -16.96 4.41 6.86
CA VAL A 250 -16.64 4.11 5.46
C VAL A 250 -17.02 5.29 4.58
N SER A 251 -16.20 5.60 3.58
CA SER A 251 -16.49 6.67 2.62
C SER A 251 -16.09 6.27 1.19
N LEU A 252 -16.76 6.85 0.19
CA LEU A 252 -16.38 6.63 -1.22
C LEU A 252 -14.97 7.14 -1.49
N LYS A 253 -14.16 6.35 -2.20
CA LYS A 253 -12.96 6.86 -2.84
C LYS A 253 -13.27 7.23 -4.29
N HIS A 254 -13.57 8.51 -4.50
CA HIS A 254 -13.53 9.18 -5.81
C HIS A 254 -12.17 8.97 -6.49
N SER A 255 -12.08 9.08 -7.81
CA SER A 255 -10.81 8.90 -8.53
C SER A 255 -10.37 10.19 -9.20
N GLY A 256 -9.46 10.91 -8.55
CA GLY A 256 -8.95 12.19 -9.03
C GLY A 256 -7.57 12.50 -8.49
N SER A 257 -7.27 13.80 -8.36
CA SER A 257 -6.02 14.34 -7.82
C SER A 257 -6.25 15.04 -6.48
N LEU A 258 -5.34 14.87 -5.52
CA LEU A 258 -5.37 15.62 -4.27
C LEU A 258 -5.09 17.11 -4.54
N PHE A 259 -6.09 17.95 -4.27
CA PHE A 259 -6.02 19.40 -4.32
C PHE A 259 -6.27 19.98 -2.92
N MET A 260 -5.51 21.01 -2.55
CA MET A 260 -5.57 21.65 -1.23
C MET A 260 -5.55 23.17 -1.37
N TYR A 261 -6.29 23.86 -0.51
CA TYR A 261 -6.45 25.31 -0.57
C TYR A 261 -6.54 25.89 0.84
N ALA A 262 -5.84 27.00 1.10
CA ALA A 262 -5.71 27.60 2.43
C ALA A 262 -6.12 29.08 2.49
N GLY A 263 -6.88 29.55 1.49
CA GLY A 263 -7.15 30.97 1.24
C GLY A 263 -6.23 31.56 0.16
N ASN A 264 -6.46 32.81 -0.24
CA ASN A 264 -5.80 33.42 -1.40
C ASN A 264 -4.32 33.76 -1.17
N LYS A 265 -3.95 34.32 -0.02
CA LYS A 265 -2.54 34.39 0.42
C LYS A 265 -2.11 33.02 0.94
N GLY A 266 -3.05 32.26 1.52
CA GLY A 266 -2.88 30.90 2.01
C GLY A 266 -2.10 29.99 1.07
N GLY A 267 -2.57 29.91 -0.18
CA GLY A 267 -1.95 29.19 -1.28
C GLY A 267 -2.83 28.03 -1.80
N ALA A 268 -2.55 27.61 -3.03
CA ALA A 268 -3.22 26.50 -3.72
C ALA A 268 -2.19 25.43 -4.09
N TYR A 269 -2.44 24.19 -3.68
CA TYR A 269 -1.44 23.12 -3.66
C TYR A 269 -1.99 21.81 -4.24
N ALA A 270 -1.17 21.13 -5.04
CA ALA A 270 -1.38 19.74 -5.46
C ALA A 270 -0.56 18.81 -4.56
N LYS A 271 -0.71 17.48 -4.72
CA LYS A 271 -0.03 16.47 -3.87
C LYS A 271 1.47 16.71 -3.59
N ASN A 272 2.25 17.19 -4.56
CA ASN A 272 3.71 17.34 -4.46
C ASN A 272 4.23 18.65 -5.12
N SER A 273 3.36 19.60 -5.46
CA SER A 273 3.67 20.77 -6.29
C SER A 273 2.65 21.90 -6.09
N PHE A 274 2.99 23.11 -6.54
CA PHE A 274 2.11 24.28 -6.58
C PHE A 274 2.43 25.14 -7.81
N GLY A 275 1.56 26.11 -8.13
CA GLY A 275 1.81 27.06 -9.22
C GLY A 275 1.85 26.44 -10.62
N ASN A 276 0.98 25.46 -10.89
CA ASN A 276 0.91 24.68 -12.13
C ASN A 276 -0.54 24.42 -12.58
N ILE A 277 -0.73 23.68 -13.68
CA ILE A 277 -2.07 23.37 -14.22
C ILE A 277 -2.98 22.65 -13.22
N TYR A 278 -2.46 21.70 -12.43
CA TYR A 278 -3.21 21.00 -11.38
C TYR A 278 -3.83 21.96 -10.36
N THR A 279 -3.07 22.97 -9.89
CA THR A 279 -3.60 23.95 -8.92
C THR A 279 -4.45 25.03 -9.59
N ALA A 280 -4.19 25.39 -10.85
CA ALA A 280 -5.03 26.32 -11.60
C ALA A 280 -6.44 25.74 -11.85
N VAL A 281 -6.52 24.47 -12.29
CA VAL A 281 -7.78 23.74 -12.46
C VAL A 281 -8.50 23.59 -11.13
N GLY A 282 -7.79 23.24 -10.04
CA GLY A 282 -8.40 23.13 -8.71
C GLY A 282 -9.04 24.42 -8.20
N VAL A 283 -8.36 25.57 -8.35
CA VAL A 283 -8.90 26.88 -7.97
C VAL A 283 -10.07 27.28 -8.86
N PHE A 284 -10.02 27.00 -10.17
CA PHE A 284 -11.12 27.27 -11.08
C PHE A 284 -12.37 26.43 -10.77
N VAL A 285 -12.22 25.11 -10.57
CA VAL A 285 -13.32 24.20 -10.23
C VAL A 285 -13.96 24.60 -8.89
N LEU A 286 -13.15 24.88 -7.86
CA LEU A 286 -13.66 25.39 -6.58
C LEU A 286 -14.40 26.74 -6.74
N GLY A 287 -13.86 27.67 -7.54
CA GLY A 287 -14.52 28.94 -7.86
C GLY A 287 -15.80 28.78 -8.69
N ARG A 288 -15.93 27.73 -9.52
CA ARG A 288 -17.16 27.36 -10.24
C ARG A 288 -18.19 26.75 -9.30
N MET A 289 -17.78 25.90 -8.35
CA MET A 289 -18.65 25.33 -7.32
C MET A 289 -19.24 26.40 -6.40
N PHE A 290 -18.48 27.43 -6.02
CA PHE A 290 -19.05 28.59 -5.30
C PHE A 290 -20.12 29.32 -6.13
N ARG A 291 -19.96 29.43 -7.46
CA ARG A 291 -20.96 30.04 -8.36
C ARG A 291 -22.20 29.14 -8.56
N GLU A 292 -22.02 27.82 -8.62
CA GLU A 292 -23.10 26.82 -8.62
C GLU A 292 -23.93 26.89 -7.32
N ALA A 293 -23.26 27.02 -6.17
CA ALA A 293 -23.89 26.96 -4.86
C ALA A 293 -24.48 28.29 -4.36
N TRP A 294 -23.90 29.45 -4.73
CA TRP A 294 -24.27 30.78 -4.21
C TRP A 294 -24.69 31.79 -5.30
N GLY A 295 -24.68 31.40 -6.58
CA GLY A 295 -25.13 32.24 -7.69
C GLY A 295 -24.41 33.59 -7.74
N ARG A 296 -25.17 34.68 -7.65
CA ARG A 296 -24.65 36.07 -7.71
C ARG A 296 -23.86 36.50 -6.48
N GLU A 297 -24.12 35.92 -5.31
CA GLU A 297 -23.38 36.25 -4.07
C GLU A 297 -21.99 35.58 -4.02
N ALA A 298 -21.70 34.65 -4.93
CA ALA A 298 -20.46 33.86 -4.92
C ALA A 298 -19.17 34.69 -4.80
N PRO A 299 -18.97 35.84 -5.49
CA PRO A 299 -17.74 36.64 -5.36
C PRO A 299 -17.55 37.26 -3.97
N LYS A 300 -18.63 37.47 -3.21
CA LYS A 300 -18.59 37.96 -1.82
C LYS A 300 -18.30 36.81 -0.86
N VAL A 301 -19.04 35.71 -0.96
CA VAL A 301 -18.84 34.53 -0.10
C VAL A 301 -17.44 33.92 -0.32
N GLN A 302 -16.89 33.97 -1.54
CA GLN A 302 -15.50 33.62 -1.85
C GLN A 302 -14.48 34.45 -1.05
N ALA A 303 -14.69 35.76 -0.93
CA ALA A 303 -13.84 36.64 -0.13
C ALA A 303 -13.98 36.34 1.37
N GLU A 304 -15.21 36.19 1.88
CA GLU A 304 -15.50 35.82 3.27
C GLU A 304 -14.91 34.45 3.65
N PHE A 305 -14.89 33.49 2.72
CA PHE A 305 -14.29 32.17 2.89
C PHE A 305 -12.77 32.23 2.96
N ASN A 306 -12.14 33.03 2.10
CA ASN A 306 -10.69 33.25 2.11
C ASN A 306 -10.23 33.91 3.42
N ASP A 307 -10.94 34.96 3.82
CA ASP A 307 -10.79 35.62 5.11
C ASP A 307 -10.91 34.63 6.28
N PHE A 308 -11.89 33.71 6.22
CA PHE A 308 -12.09 32.68 7.24
C PHE A 308 -10.94 31.67 7.30
N LEU A 309 -10.49 31.14 6.15
CA LEU A 309 -9.37 30.19 6.10
C LEU A 309 -8.07 30.83 6.62
N GLU A 310 -7.79 32.07 6.25
CA GLU A 310 -6.56 32.75 6.69
C GLU A 310 -6.59 33.10 8.19
N ARG A 311 -7.68 33.68 8.70
CA ARG A 311 -7.82 34.04 10.13
C ARG A 311 -7.69 32.83 11.05
N ASN A 312 -8.24 31.69 10.64
CA ASN A 312 -8.21 30.45 11.42
C ASN A 312 -7.02 29.53 11.07
N ARG A 313 -6.13 29.93 10.15
CA ARG A 313 -5.00 29.12 9.64
C ARG A 313 -5.44 27.72 9.21
N MET A 314 -6.48 27.64 8.39
CA MET A 314 -7.08 26.39 7.94
C MET A 314 -6.73 26.05 6.49
N CYS A 315 -6.53 24.76 6.23
CA CYS A 315 -6.38 24.19 4.89
C CYS A 315 -7.51 23.20 4.63
N ILE A 316 -8.28 23.40 3.55
CA ILE A 316 -9.22 22.40 3.03
C ILE A 316 -8.48 21.46 2.06
N SER A 317 -8.83 20.19 2.07
CA SER A 317 -8.31 19.17 1.15
C SER A 317 -9.46 18.48 0.43
N MET A 318 -9.31 18.31 -0.87
CA MET A 318 -10.32 17.74 -1.75
C MET A 318 -9.70 16.69 -2.69
N GLU A 319 -10.50 15.71 -3.08
CA GLU A 319 -10.21 14.97 -4.33
C GLU A 319 -10.83 15.78 -5.48
N LEU A 320 -9.98 16.31 -6.36
CA LEU A 320 -10.34 17.03 -7.58
C LEU A 320 -10.55 16.03 -8.71
N VAL A 321 -11.79 15.89 -9.18
CA VAL A 321 -12.22 14.92 -10.18
C VAL A 321 -12.50 15.67 -11.48
N THR A 322 -11.64 15.47 -12.48
CA THR A 322 -11.74 16.12 -13.79
C THR A 322 -11.09 15.24 -14.86
N ALA A 323 -11.54 15.36 -16.11
CA ALA A 323 -10.88 14.72 -17.25
C ALA A 323 -9.61 15.48 -17.71
N VAL A 324 -9.47 16.77 -17.36
CA VAL A 324 -8.42 17.67 -17.89
C VAL A 324 -7.01 17.31 -17.42
N LEU A 325 -6.88 16.71 -16.24
CA LEU A 325 -5.60 16.39 -15.60
C LEU A 325 -5.12 14.95 -15.86
N GLY A 326 -5.70 14.26 -16.85
CA GLY A 326 -5.34 12.90 -17.27
C GLY A 326 -6.22 11.79 -16.69
N ASP A 327 -5.94 10.55 -17.09
CA ASP A 327 -6.85 9.42 -16.88
C ASP A 327 -6.72 8.70 -15.53
N HIS A 328 -7.78 8.81 -14.72
CA HIS A 328 -7.94 8.18 -13.40
C HIS A 328 -9.03 7.08 -13.38
N GLY A 329 -8.91 6.07 -14.25
CA GLY A 329 -9.76 4.86 -14.18
C GLY A 329 -11.19 5.00 -14.72
N GLN A 330 -11.78 6.20 -14.73
CA GLN A 330 -12.89 6.60 -15.60
C GLN A 330 -12.82 8.12 -15.80
N ARG A 331 -13.15 8.59 -17.01
CA ARG A 331 -13.31 10.03 -17.27
C ARG A 331 -14.65 10.49 -16.69
N PRO A 332 -14.67 11.51 -15.81
CA PRO A 332 -15.92 11.98 -15.23
C PRO A 332 -16.75 12.74 -16.27
N LYS A 333 -18.06 12.76 -16.08
CA LYS A 333 -19.01 13.48 -16.94
C LYS A 333 -18.82 14.98 -16.76
N GLU A 334 -18.78 15.45 -15.51
CA GLU A 334 -18.51 16.84 -15.13
C GLU A 334 -17.16 16.99 -14.42
N ASP A 335 -16.72 18.23 -14.18
CA ASP A 335 -15.51 18.51 -13.39
C ASP A 335 -15.91 19.09 -12.01
N PHE A 336 -15.52 18.42 -10.93
CA PHE A 336 -15.94 18.75 -9.56
C PHE A 336 -14.86 18.46 -8.52
N ALA A 337 -15.05 18.92 -7.29
CA ALA A 337 -14.19 18.58 -6.16
C ALA A 337 -15.02 18.19 -4.92
N VAL A 338 -14.58 17.18 -4.19
CA VAL A 338 -15.23 16.68 -2.96
C VAL A 338 -14.29 16.88 -1.79
N VAL A 339 -14.77 17.48 -0.70
CA VAL A 339 -13.97 17.70 0.51
C VAL A 339 -13.69 16.37 1.21
N THR A 340 -12.41 16.06 1.41
CA THR A 340 -11.93 14.80 2.02
C THR A 340 -11.19 15.03 3.35
N ALA A 341 -10.70 16.24 3.61
CA ALA A 341 -10.22 16.65 4.92
C ALA A 341 -10.37 18.17 5.11
N VAL A 342 -10.50 18.59 6.37
CA VAL A 342 -10.35 19.99 6.80
C VAL A 342 -9.32 19.99 7.93
N THR A 343 -8.29 20.83 7.82
CA THR A 343 -7.12 20.82 8.71
C THR A 343 -6.93 22.19 9.34
N ASP A 344 -6.96 22.26 10.67
CA ASP A 344 -6.41 23.37 11.46
C ASP A 344 -4.88 23.19 11.53
N LEU A 345 -4.14 24.19 11.04
CA LEU A 345 -2.68 24.17 10.98
C LEU A 345 -2.04 24.77 12.25
N GLY A 346 -2.78 25.60 12.99
CA GLY A 346 -2.41 26.19 14.28
C GLY A 346 -0.99 26.78 14.37
N ASN A 347 -0.44 26.78 15.58
CA ASN A 347 0.99 26.99 15.90
C ASN A 347 1.64 25.70 16.47
N GLY A 348 1.09 24.53 16.12
CA GLY A 348 1.46 23.24 16.71
C GLY A 348 1.20 22.08 15.74
N LYS A 349 1.02 20.87 16.28
CA LYS A 349 0.73 19.68 15.47
C LYS A 349 -0.62 19.86 14.73
N PRO A 350 -0.67 19.78 13.38
CA PRO A 350 -1.90 19.90 12.61
C PRO A 350 -3.03 18.98 13.11
N LYS A 351 -4.22 19.58 13.28
CA LYS A 351 -5.45 18.92 13.74
C LYS A 351 -6.40 18.74 12.57
N PHE A 352 -6.91 17.53 12.37
CA PHE A 352 -7.89 17.24 11.33
C PHE A 352 -9.28 17.15 11.95
N TYR A 353 -10.26 17.75 11.28
CA TYR A 353 -11.66 17.66 11.66
C TYR A 353 -12.16 16.21 11.53
N SER A 354 -13.04 15.81 12.44
CA SER A 354 -13.85 14.59 12.31
C SER A 354 -14.92 14.77 11.24
N THR A 355 -15.50 13.68 10.74
CA THR A 355 -16.45 13.73 9.62
C THR A 355 -17.73 14.52 9.91
N PRO A 356 -18.32 14.50 11.13
CA PRO A 356 -19.36 15.47 11.49
C PRO A 356 -18.90 16.92 11.36
N GLU A 357 -17.70 17.26 11.86
CA GLU A 357 -17.16 18.64 11.73
C GLU A 357 -16.89 19.02 10.26
N ILE A 358 -16.43 18.08 9.43
CA ILE A 358 -16.29 18.26 7.98
C ILE A 358 -17.66 18.51 7.33
N ILE A 359 -18.70 17.74 7.69
CA ILE A 359 -20.05 17.90 7.13
C ILE A 359 -20.67 19.24 7.56
N ALA A 360 -20.52 19.64 8.83
CA ALA A 360 -20.95 20.95 9.32
C ALA A 360 -20.25 22.10 8.56
N PHE A 361 -18.92 22.02 8.41
CA PHE A 361 -18.12 22.97 7.64
C PHE A 361 -18.57 23.03 6.17
N CYS A 362 -18.78 21.87 5.53
CA CYS A 362 -19.18 21.80 4.13
C CYS A 362 -20.60 22.36 3.92
N ARG A 363 -21.57 22.03 4.79
CA ARG A 363 -22.94 22.57 4.69
C ARG A 363 -22.98 24.07 4.95
N LYS A 364 -22.19 24.59 5.90
CA LYS A 364 -22.04 26.04 6.13
C LYS A 364 -21.56 26.80 4.89
N TRP A 365 -20.57 26.27 4.18
CA TRP A 365 -19.97 26.90 3.00
C TRP A 365 -20.57 26.45 1.65
N ARG A 366 -21.55 25.53 1.69
CA ARG A 366 -22.16 24.83 0.55
C ARG A 366 -21.16 24.10 -0.37
N LEU A 367 -20.14 23.48 0.24
CA LEU A 367 -19.16 22.65 -0.45
C LEU A 367 -19.64 21.17 -0.50
N PRO A 368 -19.32 20.39 -1.55
CA PRO A 368 -19.75 19.00 -1.64
C PRO A 368 -19.11 18.08 -0.59
N THR A 369 -19.96 17.44 0.21
CA THR A 369 -19.59 16.33 1.10
C THR A 369 -19.42 15.04 0.32
N ASN A 370 -18.56 14.15 0.84
CA ASN A 370 -18.49 12.76 0.39
C ASN A 370 -19.72 11.96 0.85
N HIS A 371 -19.99 10.81 0.23
CA HIS A 371 -20.92 9.80 0.75
C HIS A 371 -20.20 9.02 1.87
N VAL A 372 -20.87 8.90 3.02
CA VAL A 372 -20.32 8.32 4.25
C VAL A 372 -21.31 7.33 4.85
N TRP A 373 -20.80 6.22 5.38
CA TRP A 373 -21.56 5.21 6.11
C TRP A 373 -20.90 4.94 7.47
N LEU A 374 -21.71 4.71 8.51
CA LEU A 374 -21.25 4.36 9.86
C LEU A 374 -21.74 2.96 10.26
N PHE A 375 -20.83 2.17 10.82
CA PHE A 375 -21.05 0.81 11.31
C PHE A 375 -20.54 0.70 12.75
N SER A 376 -21.47 0.70 13.69
CA SER A 376 -21.27 0.78 15.14
C SER A 376 -21.59 -0.51 15.89
N THR A 377 -22.07 -1.55 15.18
CA THR A 377 -22.43 -2.85 15.78
C THR A 377 -21.66 -4.01 15.13
N ARG A 378 -21.52 -5.14 15.84
CA ARG A 378 -20.97 -6.41 15.28
C ARG A 378 -21.69 -6.85 14.00
N LYS A 379 -23.01 -6.65 13.95
CA LYS A 379 -23.87 -7.03 12.82
C LYS A 379 -23.61 -6.14 11.60
N SER A 380 -23.69 -4.82 11.76
CA SER A 380 -23.46 -3.87 10.67
C SER A 380 -22.01 -3.93 10.15
N VAL A 381 -21.01 -4.04 11.02
CA VAL A 381 -19.59 -4.12 10.58
C VAL A 381 -19.22 -5.44 9.89
N THR A 382 -19.84 -6.58 10.27
CA THR A 382 -19.64 -7.84 9.55
C THR A 382 -20.39 -7.87 8.22
N SER A 383 -21.63 -7.34 8.18
CA SER A 383 -22.40 -7.20 6.95
C SER A 383 -21.75 -6.24 5.95
N PHE A 384 -21.17 -5.12 6.39
CA PHE A 384 -20.31 -4.26 5.56
C PHE A 384 -19.24 -5.07 4.83
N PHE A 385 -18.47 -5.85 5.58
CA PHE A 385 -17.34 -6.61 5.05
C PHE A 385 -17.79 -7.76 4.13
N ALA A 386 -18.92 -8.42 4.43
CA ALA A 386 -19.49 -9.44 3.54
C ALA A 386 -20.07 -8.82 2.25
N ALA A 387 -20.73 -7.65 2.33
CA ALA A 387 -21.25 -6.93 1.16
C ALA A 387 -20.11 -6.48 0.23
N PHE A 388 -18.97 -6.03 0.79
CA PHE A 388 -17.78 -5.75 -0.02
C PHE A 388 -17.23 -7.02 -0.70
N ASP A 389 -17.06 -8.14 0.02
CA ASP A 389 -16.52 -9.38 -0.57
C ASP A 389 -17.46 -10.02 -1.61
N ALA A 390 -18.77 -9.76 -1.51
CA ALA A 390 -19.75 -10.13 -2.53
C ALA A 390 -19.73 -9.24 -3.78
N LEU A 391 -19.16 -8.03 -3.70
CA LEU A 391 -19.15 -7.05 -4.79
C LEU A 391 -17.75 -6.74 -5.36
N CYS A 392 -16.65 -7.11 -4.71
CA CYS A 392 -15.33 -6.58 -5.07
C CYS A 392 -14.83 -6.97 -6.48
N GLU A 393 -15.39 -8.01 -7.11
CA GLU A 393 -15.06 -8.44 -8.49
C GLU A 393 -15.94 -7.86 -9.61
N GLU A 394 -17.09 -7.26 -9.29
CA GLU A 394 -18.07 -6.80 -10.30
C GLU A 394 -18.74 -5.46 -9.95
N GLY A 395 -18.47 -4.92 -8.76
CA GLY A 395 -19.12 -3.73 -8.22
C GLY A 395 -18.91 -2.48 -9.08
N THR A 396 -20.01 -1.79 -9.32
CA THR A 396 -20.08 -0.42 -9.84
C THR A 396 -20.79 0.48 -8.82
N ALA A 397 -20.80 1.79 -9.05
CA ALA A 397 -21.25 2.76 -8.06
C ALA A 397 -22.70 2.53 -7.57
N THR A 398 -23.66 2.27 -8.47
CA THR A 398 -25.06 2.02 -8.06
C THR A 398 -25.20 0.82 -7.10
N PRO A 399 -24.83 -0.43 -7.46
CA PRO A 399 -25.01 -1.58 -6.58
C PRO A 399 -24.12 -1.54 -5.33
N VAL A 400 -22.98 -0.85 -5.36
CA VAL A 400 -22.14 -0.66 -4.16
C VAL A 400 -22.80 0.30 -3.18
N CYS A 401 -23.25 1.49 -3.62
CA CYS A 401 -23.92 2.43 -2.73
C CYS A 401 -25.21 1.84 -2.15
N MET A 402 -26.08 1.25 -2.99
CA MET A 402 -27.32 0.61 -2.53
C MET A 402 -27.07 -0.47 -1.46
N ALA A 403 -26.06 -1.32 -1.64
CA ALA A 403 -25.75 -2.36 -0.68
C ALA A 403 -25.16 -1.83 0.64
N LEU A 404 -24.44 -0.70 0.60
CA LEU A 404 -23.91 -0.04 1.79
C LEU A 404 -24.97 0.80 2.52
N ASP A 405 -25.90 1.42 1.79
CA ASP A 405 -27.03 2.17 2.34
C ASP A 405 -27.99 1.27 3.14
N GLU A 406 -28.13 -0.01 2.78
CA GLU A 406 -28.99 -0.98 3.49
C GLU A 406 -28.33 -1.62 4.73
N VAL A 407 -27.00 -1.74 4.77
CA VAL A 407 -26.27 -2.44 5.86
C VAL A 407 -25.60 -1.51 6.88
N ALA A 408 -25.66 -0.19 6.67
CA ALA A 408 -25.13 0.82 7.59
C ALA A 408 -26.12 1.19 8.69
N ASP A 409 -25.61 1.52 9.88
CA ASP A 409 -26.47 2.04 10.96
C ASP A 409 -26.84 3.52 10.70
N ILE A 410 -25.96 4.27 10.01
CA ILE A 410 -26.24 5.60 9.45
C ILE A 410 -25.61 5.69 8.06
N SER A 411 -26.40 6.11 7.06
CA SER A 411 -25.90 6.57 5.75
C SER A 411 -26.08 8.08 5.60
N ILE A 412 -25.06 8.76 5.07
CA ILE A 412 -25.09 10.16 4.69
C ILE A 412 -24.71 10.25 3.20
N PRO A 413 -25.65 10.54 2.29
CA PRO A 413 -25.33 10.69 0.86
C PRO A 413 -24.41 11.90 0.63
N GLY A 414 -23.54 11.79 -0.37
CA GLY A 414 -22.73 12.90 -0.84
C GLY A 414 -23.58 14.03 -1.43
N SER A 415 -23.15 15.29 -1.30
CA SER A 415 -23.93 16.43 -1.83
C SER A 415 -24.00 16.42 -3.37
N LYS A 416 -23.04 15.76 -4.01
CA LYS A 416 -22.99 15.47 -5.44
C LYS A 416 -22.97 13.95 -5.64
N ASP A 417 -23.73 13.48 -6.63
CA ASP A 417 -23.99 12.07 -6.89
C ASP A 417 -22.88 11.47 -7.78
N HIS A 418 -22.18 10.44 -7.28
CA HIS A 418 -21.05 9.83 -7.98
C HIS A 418 -21.44 9.28 -9.38
N VAL A 419 -22.64 8.71 -9.54
CA VAL A 419 -23.11 8.14 -10.82
C VAL A 419 -23.41 9.26 -11.83
N LYS A 420 -23.94 10.38 -11.36
CA LYS A 420 -24.24 11.56 -12.20
C LYS A 420 -22.98 12.32 -12.62
N GLU A 421 -22.03 12.52 -11.70
CA GLU A 421 -20.85 13.39 -11.92
C GLU A 421 -19.64 12.61 -12.47
N GLN A 422 -19.26 11.48 -11.86
CA GLN A 422 -18.10 10.66 -12.27
C GLN A 422 -18.50 9.49 -13.17
N GLY A 423 -19.58 8.78 -12.82
CA GLY A 423 -20.06 7.58 -13.50
C GLY A 423 -20.10 6.35 -12.60
N GLU A 424 -20.29 5.18 -13.23
CA GLU A 424 -20.44 3.89 -12.55
C GLU A 424 -19.12 3.25 -12.09
N ILE A 425 -17.96 3.65 -12.65
CA ILE A 425 -16.68 3.06 -12.24
C ILE A 425 -16.17 3.77 -10.99
N LEU A 426 -16.22 3.02 -9.89
CA LEU A 426 -15.88 3.44 -8.53
C LEU A 426 -14.50 2.86 -8.17
N GLU A 427 -13.53 3.69 -7.80
CA GLU A 427 -12.16 3.22 -7.53
C GLU A 427 -12.10 2.28 -6.31
N GLY A 428 -12.78 2.68 -5.25
CA GLY A 428 -12.84 1.93 -4.01
C GLY A 428 -13.60 2.67 -2.92
N ILE A 429 -13.50 2.14 -1.72
CA ILE A 429 -13.96 2.76 -0.48
C ILE A 429 -12.80 2.81 0.52
N VAL A 430 -12.84 3.80 1.42
CA VAL A 430 -11.89 3.94 2.52
C VAL A 430 -12.65 3.72 3.82
N ALA A 431 -12.24 2.70 4.58
CA ALA A 431 -12.84 2.37 5.87
C ALA A 431 -11.83 2.65 7.00
N ARG A 432 -12.23 3.38 8.04
CA ARG A 432 -11.37 3.79 9.16
C ARG A 432 -12.10 3.70 10.50
N ILE A 433 -11.36 3.45 11.58
CA ILE A 433 -11.88 3.54 12.94
C ILE A 433 -12.06 5.01 13.35
N VAL A 434 -13.22 5.33 13.93
CA VAL A 434 -13.58 6.65 14.49
C VAL A 434 -14.22 6.49 15.88
N SER A 435 -14.52 7.60 16.57
CA SER A 435 -15.07 7.57 17.94
C SER A 435 -16.35 6.72 18.04
N GLN A 436 -16.54 6.06 19.19
CA GLN A 436 -17.85 5.49 19.56
C GLN A 436 -18.97 6.56 19.56
N GLU A 437 -18.63 7.83 19.82
CA GLU A 437 -19.58 8.95 19.82
C GLU A 437 -19.88 9.50 18.41
N SER A 438 -19.16 9.06 17.37
CA SER A 438 -19.30 9.60 16.02
C SER A 438 -20.73 9.51 15.45
N PRO A 439 -21.54 8.46 15.68
CA PRO A 439 -22.95 8.42 15.29
C PRO A 439 -23.78 9.54 15.94
N LYS A 440 -23.69 9.71 17.26
CA LYS A 440 -24.43 10.74 18.02
C LYS A 440 -24.04 12.16 17.61
N HIS A 441 -22.74 12.38 17.37
CA HIS A 441 -22.24 13.66 16.87
C HIS A 441 -22.71 13.92 15.43
N MET A 442 -22.78 12.87 14.59
CA MET A 442 -23.33 12.95 13.24
C MET A 442 -24.81 13.34 13.26
N GLU A 443 -25.64 12.63 14.02
CA GLU A 443 -27.08 12.94 14.19
C GLU A 443 -27.30 14.39 14.57
N LYS A 444 -26.57 14.90 15.57
CA LYS A 444 -26.63 16.30 15.99
C LYS A 444 -26.23 17.25 14.85
N VAL A 445 -25.11 17.00 14.15
CA VAL A 445 -24.68 17.84 13.02
C VAL A 445 -25.71 17.83 11.88
N LEU A 446 -26.34 16.70 11.60
CA LEU A 446 -27.35 16.57 10.56
C LEU A 446 -28.62 17.40 10.86
N ILE A 447 -28.93 17.62 12.14
CA ILE A 447 -30.00 18.49 12.65
C ILE A 447 -29.56 19.97 12.65
N ASP A 448 -28.42 20.27 13.29
CA ASP A 448 -27.91 21.65 13.45
C ASP A 448 -27.55 22.31 12.09
N PHE A 449 -27.15 21.49 11.11
CA PHE A 449 -26.78 21.92 9.76
C PHE A 449 -27.53 21.07 8.72
N PRO A 450 -28.78 21.41 8.33
CA PRO A 450 -29.50 20.69 7.27
C PRO A 450 -28.84 20.86 5.89
N PRO A 451 -29.18 20.01 4.89
CA PRO A 451 -28.69 20.17 3.52
C PRO A 451 -29.06 21.56 2.94
N PRO A 452 -28.09 22.32 2.37
CA PRO A 452 -28.35 23.67 1.89
C PRO A 452 -29.08 23.70 0.53
N PRO A 453 -29.80 24.79 0.20
CA PRO A 453 -30.36 25.01 -1.12
C PRO A 453 -29.27 25.32 -2.16
N MET A 454 -29.57 24.99 -3.43
CA MET A 454 -28.69 25.19 -4.59
C MET A 454 -29.13 26.43 -5.38
N ASP A 455 -28.85 27.63 -4.85
CA ASP A 455 -29.40 28.89 -5.36
C ASP A 455 -28.90 29.27 -6.79
N GLY A 456 -27.84 28.62 -7.30
CA GLY A 456 -27.33 28.80 -8.66
C GLY A 456 -27.80 27.76 -9.68
N ALA A 457 -28.69 26.82 -9.30
CA ALA A 457 -29.16 25.77 -10.20
C ALA A 457 -29.90 26.32 -11.43
N GLY A 458 -29.33 26.12 -12.62
CA GLY A 458 -29.88 26.62 -13.89
C GLY A 458 -29.37 28.00 -14.34
N LEU A 459 -28.43 28.61 -13.62
CA LEU A 459 -27.69 29.77 -14.12
C LEU A 459 -26.62 29.33 -15.13
N ASP A 460 -26.33 30.19 -16.11
CA ASP A 460 -25.12 30.05 -16.93
C ASP A 460 -23.88 30.32 -16.07
N LEU A 461 -23.07 29.28 -15.84
CA LEU A 461 -21.80 29.35 -15.11
C LEU A 461 -20.62 29.73 -16.01
N GLY A 462 -20.88 30.05 -17.29
CA GLY A 462 -19.87 30.27 -18.32
C GLY A 462 -19.16 28.98 -18.74
N PRO A 463 -18.10 29.09 -19.56
CA PRO A 463 -17.38 27.94 -20.11
C PRO A 463 -16.86 27.01 -19.01
N SER A 464 -16.92 25.71 -19.28
CA SER A 464 -16.38 24.67 -18.39
C SER A 464 -14.84 24.67 -18.40
N THR A 465 -14.24 23.90 -17.49
CA THR A 465 -12.79 23.65 -17.48
C THR A 465 -12.30 23.15 -18.85
N ARG A 466 -13.09 22.28 -19.48
CA ARG A 466 -12.76 21.63 -20.76
C ARG A 466 -12.82 22.63 -21.91
N ASP A 467 -13.81 23.51 -21.93
CA ASP A 467 -13.93 24.56 -22.95
C ASP A 467 -12.75 25.54 -22.88
N ILE A 468 -12.40 25.99 -21.66
CA ILE A 468 -11.25 26.88 -21.44
C ILE A 468 -9.93 26.20 -21.86
N CYS A 469 -9.73 24.94 -21.47
CA CYS A 469 -8.52 24.20 -21.81
C CYS A 469 -8.43 23.87 -23.31
N ALA A 470 -9.53 23.46 -23.96
CA ALA A 470 -9.59 23.24 -25.41
C ALA A 470 -9.26 24.53 -26.19
N ALA A 471 -9.86 25.66 -25.82
CA ALA A 471 -9.61 26.95 -26.45
C ALA A 471 -8.16 27.45 -26.30
N ASN A 472 -7.42 26.97 -25.29
CA ASN A 472 -6.05 27.38 -24.97
C ASN A 472 -5.02 26.25 -25.16
N ARG A 473 -5.38 25.17 -25.87
CA ARG A 473 -4.57 23.96 -26.08
C ARG A 473 -3.16 24.21 -26.68
N SER A 474 -2.91 25.37 -27.28
CA SER A 474 -1.61 25.79 -27.78
C SER A 474 -0.53 25.96 -26.70
N SER A 475 -0.88 26.19 -25.43
CA SER A 475 0.12 26.31 -24.35
C SER A 475 -0.49 26.11 -22.96
N GLU A 476 0.14 25.29 -22.11
CA GLU A 476 -0.26 25.17 -20.70
C GLU A 476 -0.23 26.54 -19.99
N LYS A 477 0.73 27.42 -20.30
CA LYS A 477 0.77 28.77 -19.72
C LYS A 477 -0.48 29.60 -20.10
N GLN A 478 -1.04 29.39 -21.31
CA GLN A 478 -2.29 30.02 -21.73
C GLN A 478 -3.49 29.39 -21.02
N GLN A 479 -3.54 28.05 -20.90
CA GLN A 479 -4.59 27.35 -20.13
C GLN A 479 -4.62 27.83 -18.68
N ILE A 480 -3.47 27.87 -17.99
CA ILE A 480 -3.32 28.38 -16.62
C ILE A 480 -3.81 29.82 -16.53
N LYS A 481 -3.38 30.71 -17.44
CA LYS A 481 -3.81 32.12 -17.45
C LYS A 481 -5.33 32.23 -17.58
N ALA A 482 -5.93 31.56 -18.56
CA ALA A 482 -7.36 31.63 -18.86
C ALA A 482 -8.22 31.03 -17.73
N LEU A 483 -7.79 29.92 -17.12
CA LEU A 483 -8.43 29.34 -15.93
C LEU A 483 -8.42 30.33 -14.75
N LEU A 484 -7.26 30.95 -14.47
CA LEU A 484 -7.11 31.95 -13.40
C LEU A 484 -7.83 33.27 -13.69
N GLU A 485 -8.16 33.57 -14.95
CA GLU A 485 -9.03 34.69 -15.33
C GLU A 485 -10.51 34.34 -15.16
N GLY A 486 -10.91 33.12 -15.49
CA GLY A 486 -12.28 32.60 -15.31
C GLY A 486 -12.74 32.38 -13.86
N VAL A 487 -11.88 32.58 -12.85
CA VAL A 487 -12.26 32.54 -11.42
C VAL A 487 -12.80 33.87 -10.92
N GLY A 488 -12.33 34.99 -11.48
CA GLY A 488 -12.53 36.33 -10.91
C GLY A 488 -11.56 36.68 -9.76
N SER A 489 -11.46 37.98 -9.46
CA SER A 489 -10.46 38.53 -8.53
C SER A 489 -10.73 38.26 -7.05
N SER A 490 -11.97 37.97 -6.63
CA SER A 490 -12.26 37.68 -5.21
C SER A 490 -11.55 36.45 -4.66
N PHE A 491 -11.42 35.40 -5.49
CA PHE A 491 -10.91 34.11 -5.05
C PHE A 491 -9.44 33.88 -5.39
N CYS A 492 -8.96 34.49 -6.47
CA CYS A 492 -7.56 34.45 -6.89
C CYS A 492 -7.08 35.85 -7.37
N PRO A 493 -6.96 36.83 -6.45
CA PRO A 493 -6.52 38.19 -6.79
C PRO A 493 -5.05 38.25 -7.23
N ASP A 494 -4.22 37.34 -6.72
CA ASP A 494 -2.80 37.24 -7.02
C ASP A 494 -2.51 35.97 -7.85
N LYS A 495 -1.64 36.09 -8.85
CA LYS A 495 -1.28 35.02 -9.79
C LYS A 495 0.22 34.69 -9.80
N LEU A 496 1.02 35.28 -8.90
CA LEU A 496 2.48 35.18 -8.86
C LEU A 496 2.98 33.74 -8.70
N ASP A 497 2.28 32.88 -7.95
CA ASP A 497 2.66 31.46 -7.81
C ASP A 497 2.64 30.70 -9.15
N TRP A 498 1.79 31.12 -10.09
CA TRP A 498 1.68 30.50 -11.42
C TRP A 498 2.48 31.21 -12.50
N LEU A 499 2.46 32.55 -12.51
CA LEU A 499 2.99 33.36 -13.61
C LEU A 499 4.35 34.01 -13.30
N GLY A 500 4.72 34.14 -12.02
CA GLY A 500 5.93 34.85 -11.60
C GLY A 500 5.83 36.38 -11.73
N ILE A 501 6.93 37.07 -11.41
CA ILE A 501 7.05 38.53 -11.56
C ILE A 501 7.53 38.83 -12.99
N GLY A 502 6.58 39.16 -13.88
CA GLY A 502 6.87 39.57 -15.26
C GLY A 502 6.69 38.47 -16.31
N ALA A 503 6.49 38.87 -17.57
CA ALA A 503 6.04 37.98 -18.64
C ALA A 503 7.17 37.33 -19.48
N GLY A 504 8.44 37.47 -19.08
CA GLY A 504 9.60 37.04 -19.89
C GLY A 504 10.67 36.20 -19.17
N ASP A 505 10.87 36.39 -17.86
CA ASP A 505 12.11 35.94 -17.22
C ASP A 505 12.05 34.49 -16.72
N ASN A 506 12.92 33.63 -17.26
CA ASN A 506 13.12 32.25 -16.81
C ASN A 506 13.99 32.16 -15.53
N TYR A 507 13.62 32.88 -14.47
CA TYR A 507 14.27 32.67 -13.16
C TYR A 507 14.07 31.23 -12.68
N SER A 508 15.13 30.61 -12.13
CA SER A 508 15.01 29.29 -11.52
C SER A 508 14.05 29.37 -10.33
N ARG A 509 12.85 28.79 -10.47
CA ARG A 509 11.92 28.61 -9.35
C ARG A 509 12.58 27.87 -8.17
N ASN A 510 13.47 26.92 -8.46
CA ASN A 510 14.19 26.16 -7.43
C ASN A 510 15.30 27.02 -6.83
N VAL A 511 15.21 27.21 -5.51
CA VAL A 511 16.24 27.79 -4.65
C VAL A 511 17.25 26.72 -4.23
N ASP A 512 18.52 27.09 -4.06
CA ASP A 512 19.60 26.16 -3.75
C ASP A 512 19.41 25.37 -2.43
N LYS A 513 20.02 24.18 -2.38
CA LYS A 513 20.08 23.24 -1.26
C LYS A 513 20.60 23.88 0.03
N SER A 514 21.36 24.98 -0.04
CA SER A 514 21.80 25.76 1.12
C SER A 514 20.64 26.31 1.96
N ALA A 515 19.47 26.64 1.39
CA ALA A 515 18.32 27.14 2.17
C ALA A 515 17.91 26.17 3.29
N VAL A 516 17.82 24.88 2.97
CA VAL A 516 17.48 23.82 3.94
C VAL A 516 18.61 23.61 4.94
N SER A 517 19.87 23.89 4.58
CA SER A 517 21.00 23.83 5.52
C SER A 517 20.98 25.02 6.49
N LYS A 518 20.69 26.22 6.00
CA LYS A 518 20.59 27.44 6.82
C LYS A 518 19.39 27.35 7.78
N LEU A 519 18.23 26.88 7.32
CA LEU A 519 17.08 26.53 8.20
C LEU A 519 17.46 25.56 9.34
N LEU A 520 18.32 24.59 9.09
CA LEU A 520 18.74 23.61 10.11
C LEU A 520 19.85 24.12 11.05
N GLN A 521 20.53 25.22 10.70
CA GLN A 521 21.56 25.87 11.50
C GLN A 521 20.98 27.00 12.37
N SER A 522 19.96 27.71 11.88
CA SER A 522 19.29 28.81 12.59
C SER A 522 18.56 28.36 13.86
N HIS A 523 18.47 29.25 14.84
CA HIS A 523 17.68 29.02 16.05
C HIS A 523 16.18 29.00 15.72
N PRO A 524 15.38 28.00 16.13
CA PRO A 524 13.94 28.03 15.91
C PRO A 524 13.31 29.17 16.73
N ALA A 525 12.43 29.96 16.12
CA ALA A 525 11.67 31.01 16.80
C ALA A 525 10.55 30.41 17.67
N ASP A 526 9.92 29.32 17.21
CA ASP A 526 8.75 28.73 17.84
C ASP A 526 8.83 27.18 17.96
N PHE A 527 7.77 26.59 18.52
CA PHE A 527 7.65 25.14 18.65
C PHE A 527 7.48 24.43 17.29
N SER A 528 6.76 25.01 16.34
CA SER A 528 6.54 24.39 15.01
C SER A 528 7.85 24.28 14.23
N THR A 529 8.66 25.34 14.22
CA THR A 529 10.00 25.31 13.61
C THR A 529 10.89 24.30 14.30
N THR A 530 10.85 24.21 15.63
CA THR A 530 11.62 23.22 16.40
C THR A 530 11.27 21.79 15.93
N LYS A 531 9.97 21.45 15.87
CA LYS A 531 9.50 20.13 15.46
C LYS A 531 9.73 19.82 13.99
N LEU A 532 9.63 20.81 13.10
CA LEU A 532 9.99 20.60 11.69
C LEU A 532 11.50 20.39 11.51
N GLN A 533 12.35 21.15 12.21
CA GLN A 533 13.80 20.93 12.19
C GLN A 533 14.15 19.53 12.72
N GLU A 534 13.52 19.05 13.80
CA GLU A 534 13.69 17.67 14.30
C GLU A 534 13.36 16.64 13.20
N MET A 535 12.20 16.76 12.54
CA MET A 535 11.78 15.88 11.45
C MET A 535 12.79 15.87 10.30
N ILE A 536 13.21 17.04 9.81
CA ILE A 536 14.13 17.16 8.67
C ILE A 536 15.53 16.63 9.04
N ARG A 537 16.01 16.87 10.26
CA ARG A 537 17.28 16.28 10.76
C ARG A 537 17.21 14.75 10.72
N LEU A 538 16.16 14.16 11.27
CA LEU A 538 15.96 12.71 11.30
C LEU A 538 15.85 12.09 9.89
N MET A 539 15.09 12.73 8.99
CA MET A 539 14.96 12.27 7.59
C MET A 539 16.29 12.27 6.84
N LYS A 540 17.14 13.29 7.07
CA LYS A 540 18.50 13.37 6.51
C LYS A 540 19.44 12.33 7.15
N GLU A 541 19.44 12.21 8.47
CA GLU A 541 20.26 11.26 9.24
C GLU A 541 20.01 9.81 8.78
N LYS A 542 18.74 9.39 8.76
CA LYS A 542 18.31 8.03 8.41
C LYS A 542 18.25 7.78 6.89
N ARG A 543 18.62 8.77 6.08
CA ARG A 543 18.58 8.75 4.59
C ARG A 543 17.25 8.19 4.07
N PHE A 544 16.16 8.87 4.43
CA PHE A 544 14.83 8.58 3.86
C PHE A 544 14.73 9.21 2.46
N PRO A 545 14.14 8.52 1.46
CA PRO A 545 14.06 9.04 0.10
C PRO A 545 13.01 10.15 0.00
N ALA A 546 13.45 11.39 0.24
CA ALA A 546 12.65 12.61 0.14
C ALA A 546 13.51 13.79 -0.34
N ALA A 547 12.90 14.69 -1.10
CA ALA A 547 13.47 15.97 -1.50
C ALA A 547 12.80 17.13 -0.75
N PHE A 548 13.60 18.11 -0.37
CA PHE A 548 13.16 19.37 0.22
C PHE A 548 13.35 20.46 -0.84
N LYS A 549 12.32 20.70 -1.67
CA LYS A 549 12.40 21.67 -2.77
C LYS A 549 12.01 23.05 -2.24
N CYS A 550 12.95 24.00 -2.24
CA CYS A 550 12.73 25.37 -1.80
C CYS A 550 12.50 26.29 -3.00
N TYR A 551 11.70 27.34 -2.78
CA TYR A 551 11.23 28.30 -3.76
C TYR A 551 11.24 29.70 -3.13
N HIS A 552 11.48 30.76 -3.90
CA HIS A 552 11.30 32.12 -3.39
C HIS A 552 9.81 32.39 -3.14
N ASP A 553 9.49 33.11 -2.06
CA ASP A 553 8.12 33.55 -1.82
C ASP A 553 7.84 34.88 -2.51
N TYR A 554 7.28 34.81 -3.72
CA TYR A 554 6.98 36.00 -4.53
C TYR A 554 5.95 36.94 -3.89
N HIS A 555 5.15 36.49 -2.91
CA HIS A 555 4.17 37.32 -2.20
C HIS A 555 4.81 38.22 -1.12
N LYS A 556 6.07 37.96 -0.77
CA LYS A 556 6.79 38.69 0.29
C LYS A 556 8.03 39.45 -0.21
N VAL A 557 8.16 39.67 -1.52
CA VAL A 557 9.35 40.31 -2.12
C VAL A 557 9.60 41.74 -1.63
N ASP A 558 8.55 42.54 -1.47
CA ASP A 558 8.61 43.89 -0.87
C ASP A 558 9.13 43.88 0.59
N PHE A 559 9.26 42.71 1.23
CA PHE A 559 9.78 42.51 2.59
C PHE A 559 11.13 41.75 2.64
N ILE A 560 11.73 41.40 1.50
CA ILE A 560 13.05 40.74 1.44
C ILE A 560 14.16 41.77 1.69
N SER A 561 15.11 41.44 2.56
CA SER A 561 16.31 42.23 2.82
C SER A 561 17.55 41.34 3.03
N SER A 562 18.72 41.95 3.24
CA SER A 562 19.95 41.26 3.65
C SER A 562 19.79 40.40 4.90
N ASP A 563 18.85 40.75 5.77
CA ASP A 563 18.70 40.22 7.12
C ASP A 563 17.34 39.54 7.35
N ASN A 564 16.52 39.41 6.30
CA ASN A 564 15.15 38.87 6.35
C ASN A 564 14.75 38.23 5.00
N LEU A 565 14.65 36.91 4.95
CA LEU A 565 14.48 36.12 3.72
C LEU A 565 13.29 35.16 3.81
N PHE A 566 12.45 35.15 2.77
CA PHE A 566 11.23 34.34 2.70
C PHE A 566 11.27 33.29 1.58
N TYR A 567 10.88 32.06 1.93
CA TYR A 567 10.85 30.91 1.02
C TYR A 567 9.59 30.06 1.21
N LYS A 568 9.09 29.45 0.13
CA LYS A 568 8.13 28.34 0.18
C LYS A 568 8.91 27.03 0.07
N MET A 569 8.61 26.01 0.89
CA MET A 569 9.25 24.70 0.84
C MET A 569 8.21 23.57 0.67
N VAL A 570 8.51 22.69 -0.28
CA VAL A 570 7.77 21.46 -0.56
C VAL A 570 8.56 20.26 -0.04
N ILE A 571 7.94 19.44 0.81
CA ILE A 571 8.55 18.21 1.33
C ILE A 571 8.03 17.02 0.50
N HIS A 572 8.73 16.73 -0.60
CA HIS A 572 8.35 15.66 -1.53
C HIS A 572 8.97 14.32 -1.09
N VAL A 573 8.14 13.43 -0.55
CA VAL A 573 8.53 12.06 -0.19
C VAL A 573 8.38 11.13 -1.41
N HIS A 574 9.47 10.55 -1.89
CA HIS A 574 9.53 9.84 -3.17
C HIS A 574 9.00 8.40 -3.15
N SER A 575 8.85 7.79 -1.97
CA SER A 575 8.41 6.40 -1.84
C SER A 575 7.53 6.24 -0.61
N ASP A 576 6.43 5.50 -0.76
CA ASP A 576 5.54 5.15 0.35
C ASP A 576 6.29 4.42 1.50
N SER A 577 7.34 3.66 1.16
CA SER A 577 8.24 3.01 2.12
C SER A 577 8.96 3.97 3.09
N ALA A 578 9.14 5.24 2.73
CA ALA A 578 9.75 6.24 3.59
C ALA A 578 8.83 6.60 4.78
N PHE A 579 7.52 6.63 4.57
CA PHE A 579 6.54 6.91 5.63
C PHE A 579 6.53 5.77 6.65
N ARG A 580 6.50 4.51 6.19
CA ARG A 580 6.62 3.34 7.08
C ARG A 580 7.94 3.33 7.87
N ARG A 581 9.07 3.68 7.24
CA ARG A 581 10.37 3.83 7.94
C ARG A 581 10.34 4.96 8.97
N TYR A 582 9.71 6.10 8.66
CA TYR A 582 9.56 7.22 9.58
C TYR A 582 8.63 6.89 10.77
N GLN A 583 7.50 6.21 10.51
CA GLN A 583 6.54 5.80 11.53
C GLN A 583 7.17 4.82 12.55
N LYS A 584 8.14 3.99 12.14
CA LYS A 584 8.94 3.18 13.08
C LYS A 584 9.83 4.03 13.99
N GLU A 585 10.44 5.10 13.50
CA GLU A 585 11.17 6.05 14.35
C GLU A 585 10.24 6.82 15.30
N MET A 586 8.99 7.11 14.90
CA MET A 586 7.97 7.70 15.79
C MET A 586 7.62 6.78 16.97
N ARG A 587 7.42 5.47 16.73
CA ARG A 587 7.20 4.51 17.83
C ARG A 587 8.35 4.48 18.83
N LEU A 588 9.59 4.74 18.39
CA LEU A 588 10.78 4.83 19.24
C LEU A 588 10.97 6.22 19.88
N LYS A 589 10.29 7.25 19.39
CA LYS A 589 10.41 8.66 19.81
C LYS A 589 9.04 9.35 19.75
N PRO A 590 8.15 9.14 20.74
CA PRO A 590 6.75 9.62 20.69
C PRO A 590 6.58 11.14 20.52
N GLY A 591 7.60 11.94 20.90
CA GLY A 591 7.60 13.39 20.72
C GLY A 591 7.85 13.90 19.28
N LEU A 592 7.93 13.02 18.28
CA LEU A 592 8.05 13.37 16.85
C LEU A 592 6.70 13.72 16.24
N TRP A 593 6.69 14.65 15.28
CA TRP A 593 5.52 14.92 14.45
C TRP A 593 5.33 13.86 13.36
N PRO A 594 4.08 13.58 12.91
CA PRO A 594 3.82 12.71 11.77
C PRO A 594 4.46 13.20 10.48
N LEU A 595 4.88 12.27 9.61
CA LEU A 595 5.24 12.59 8.23
C LEU A 595 3.97 12.64 7.37
N TYR A 596 3.52 13.85 7.06
CA TYR A 596 2.29 14.11 6.31
C TYR A 596 2.45 13.95 4.80
N ARG A 597 1.35 13.72 4.08
CA ARG A 597 1.31 13.80 2.61
C ARG A 597 0.98 15.23 2.17
N GLY A 598 1.60 15.68 1.07
CA GLY A 598 1.37 17.02 0.53
C GLY A 598 1.71 18.11 1.54
N PHE A 599 2.95 18.11 2.01
CA PHE A 599 3.39 18.94 3.12
C PHE A 599 4.13 20.18 2.61
N PHE A 600 3.49 21.34 2.78
CA PHE A 600 3.93 22.66 2.31
C PHE A 600 4.09 23.62 3.48
N VAL A 601 5.21 24.33 3.52
CA VAL A 601 5.54 25.29 4.59
C VAL A 601 6.15 26.58 4.02
N ASP A 602 5.82 27.72 4.62
CA ASP A 602 6.54 28.98 4.45
C ASP A 602 7.68 29.03 5.48
N ILE A 603 8.89 29.41 5.05
CA ILE A 603 10.06 29.63 5.88
C ILE A 603 10.38 31.13 5.88
N ASN A 604 10.60 31.68 7.07
CA ASN A 604 11.17 32.99 7.32
C ASN A 604 12.55 32.80 7.99
N LEU A 605 13.63 33.29 7.39
CA LEU A 605 14.98 33.33 7.99
C LEU A 605 15.36 34.79 8.26
N PHE A 606 15.60 35.15 9.52
CA PHE A 606 15.82 36.55 9.91
C PHE A 606 16.89 36.73 10.98
N LYS A 607 17.51 37.91 11.04
CA LYS A 607 18.31 38.37 12.18
C LYS A 607 17.39 38.96 13.25
N ALA A 608 17.51 38.53 14.50
CA ALA A 608 16.72 39.06 15.61
C ALA A 608 17.46 40.19 16.35
N SER A 609 16.74 41.27 16.69
CA SER A 609 17.22 42.24 17.69
C SER A 609 17.34 41.58 19.07
N LYS A 610 18.06 42.22 20.00
CA LYS A 610 18.17 41.73 21.38
C LYS A 610 16.81 41.65 22.07
N GLU A 611 15.89 42.59 21.81
CA GLU A 611 14.52 42.51 22.33
C GLU A 611 13.76 41.32 21.72
N ARG A 612 13.71 41.20 20.39
CA ARG A 612 12.96 40.13 19.71
C ARG A 612 13.49 38.74 20.05
N ALA A 613 14.80 38.60 20.27
CA ALA A 613 15.41 37.37 20.76
C ALA A 613 14.99 37.05 22.22
N ALA A 614 14.88 38.07 23.09
CA ALA A 614 14.40 37.91 24.46
C ALA A 614 12.89 37.60 24.53
N GLU A 615 12.09 38.14 23.61
CA GLU A 615 10.67 37.79 23.44
C GLU A 615 10.50 36.32 23.00
N ILE A 616 11.27 35.89 21.99
CA ILE A 616 11.34 34.48 21.56
C ILE A 616 11.75 33.57 22.71
N ALA A 617 12.70 33.98 23.57
CA ALA A 617 13.09 33.22 24.75
C ALA A 617 11.97 33.13 25.80
N LYS A 618 11.25 34.23 26.06
CA LYS A 618 10.08 34.25 26.98
C LYS A 618 8.92 33.40 26.48
N GLY A 619 8.63 33.43 25.17
CA GLY A 619 7.59 32.61 24.55
C GLY A 619 7.88 31.11 24.64
N LYS A 620 9.16 30.71 24.62
CA LYS A 620 9.54 29.30 24.82
C LYS A 620 9.27 28.78 26.23
N SER A 621 9.34 29.63 27.25
CA SER A 621 9.01 29.22 28.62
C SER A 621 7.51 29.02 28.87
N SER A 622 6.61 29.74 28.19
CA SER A 622 5.16 29.61 28.41
C SER A 622 4.51 28.45 27.65
N ILE A 623 5.14 27.91 26.61
CA ILE A 623 4.58 26.83 25.77
C ILE A 623 4.86 25.43 26.35
N VAL A 624 5.64 25.31 27.44
CA VAL A 624 6.06 24.02 28.01
C VAL A 624 4.91 23.23 28.64
N GLU A 625 3.90 23.90 29.21
CA GLU A 625 2.87 23.24 30.03
C GLU A 625 1.73 22.61 29.20
N ASP A 626 1.45 23.12 27.99
CA ASP A 626 0.39 22.59 27.10
C ASP A 626 0.84 21.35 26.29
N GLY A 627 2.08 20.89 26.49
CA GLY A 627 2.67 19.72 25.85
C GLY A 627 1.95 18.39 26.15
N ASN A 628 1.13 18.36 27.20
CA ASN A 628 0.33 17.19 27.59
C ASN A 628 -1.05 17.10 26.89
N SER A 629 -1.33 17.98 25.93
CA SER A 629 -2.51 17.90 25.04
C SER A 629 -2.41 16.81 23.95
N GLY A 630 -1.33 16.02 23.95
CA GLY A 630 -1.29 14.72 23.30
C GLY A 630 -2.24 13.74 23.98
N MET A 631 -3.52 13.76 23.58
CA MET A 631 -4.57 12.89 24.11
C MET A 631 -4.06 11.46 24.32
N PRO A 632 -4.00 10.94 25.56
CA PRO A 632 -3.72 9.53 25.78
C PRO A 632 -4.83 8.73 25.11
N GLY A 633 -4.44 7.85 24.16
CA GLY A 633 -5.29 6.93 23.39
C GLY A 633 -6.76 7.34 23.32
N LYS A 634 -7.13 8.26 22.42
CA LYS A 634 -8.25 9.22 22.55
C LYS A 634 -9.63 8.67 23.00
N TYR A 635 -9.89 7.37 22.90
CA TYR A 635 -11.13 6.69 23.32
C TYR A 635 -10.86 5.41 24.15
N GLY A 636 -9.77 5.38 24.93
CA GLY A 636 -9.29 4.18 25.64
C GLY A 636 -8.56 3.16 24.75
N LEU A 637 -8.41 3.45 23.46
CA LEU A 637 -7.75 2.61 22.46
C LEU A 637 -6.26 2.89 22.34
N ALA A 638 -5.46 1.88 22.03
CA ALA A 638 -4.05 2.05 21.69
C ALA A 638 -3.87 2.87 20.40
N ASP A 639 -2.75 3.59 20.29
CA ASP A 639 -2.43 4.41 19.11
C ASP A 639 -2.38 3.62 17.79
N GLU A 640 -2.08 2.31 17.84
CA GLU A 640 -2.17 1.41 16.67
C GLU A 640 -3.64 1.24 16.22
N ASP A 641 -4.56 1.00 17.17
CA ASP A 641 -5.98 0.74 16.90
C ASP A 641 -6.73 2.00 16.47
N ALA A 642 -6.45 3.13 17.12
CA ALA A 642 -7.07 4.43 16.85
C ALA A 642 -6.70 5.01 15.46
N ASN A 643 -5.74 4.41 14.74
CA ASN A 643 -5.32 4.82 13.40
C ASN A 643 -5.61 3.76 12.31
N LEU A 644 -6.33 2.67 12.63
CA LEU A 644 -6.63 1.61 11.67
C LEU A 644 -7.49 2.12 10.50
N MET A 645 -6.99 1.94 9.28
CA MET A 645 -7.66 2.35 8.04
C MET A 645 -7.29 1.46 6.86
N ILE A 646 -8.29 0.98 6.12
CA ILE A 646 -8.13 0.08 4.96
C ILE A 646 -8.70 0.71 3.68
N LYS A 647 -8.10 0.37 2.52
CA LYS A 647 -8.47 0.87 1.19
C LYS A 647 -8.90 -0.29 0.30
N LEU A 648 -10.21 -0.44 0.12
CA LEU A 648 -10.83 -1.56 -0.55
C LEU A 648 -11.21 -1.15 -1.98
N LYS A 649 -10.55 -1.73 -3.00
CA LYS A 649 -10.73 -1.35 -4.42
C LYS A 649 -11.43 -2.43 -5.26
N PHE A 650 -12.31 -1.99 -6.16
CA PHE A 650 -13.10 -2.87 -7.03
C PHE A 650 -12.35 -3.28 -8.29
N LEU A 651 -12.67 -4.46 -8.82
CA LEU A 651 -11.96 -5.06 -9.96
C LEU A 651 -12.22 -4.31 -11.28
N THR A 652 -13.42 -3.76 -11.45
CA THR A 652 -13.85 -2.90 -12.57
C THR A 652 -12.94 -1.68 -12.78
N TYR A 653 -12.44 -1.09 -11.68
CA TYR A 653 -11.37 -0.08 -11.67
C TYR A 653 -9.97 -0.70 -11.81
N LYS A 654 -9.65 -1.74 -11.01
CA LYS A 654 -8.31 -2.36 -11.00
C LYS A 654 -7.87 -2.83 -12.39
N LEU A 655 -8.81 -3.37 -13.17
CA LEU A 655 -8.67 -3.68 -14.58
C LEU A 655 -8.05 -2.52 -15.37
N ARG A 656 -8.70 -1.35 -15.34
CA ARG A 656 -8.31 -0.19 -16.15
C ARG A 656 -6.99 0.40 -15.70
N THR A 657 -6.83 0.59 -14.39
CA THR A 657 -5.68 1.33 -13.85
C THR A 657 -4.44 0.46 -13.70
N PHE A 658 -4.57 -0.78 -13.22
CA PHE A 658 -3.42 -1.64 -12.94
C PHE A 658 -3.15 -2.69 -14.03
N LEU A 659 -4.17 -3.34 -14.60
CA LEU A 659 -3.92 -4.33 -15.67
C LEU A 659 -3.63 -3.61 -17.00
N ILE A 660 -4.51 -2.72 -17.44
CA ILE A 660 -4.34 -1.98 -18.71
C ILE A 660 -3.26 -0.89 -18.56
N ARG A 661 -3.55 0.24 -17.91
CA ARG A 661 -2.68 1.44 -17.96
C ARG A 661 -1.26 1.15 -17.50
N ASN A 662 -1.09 0.62 -16.29
CA ASN A 662 0.24 0.36 -15.74
C ASN A 662 0.96 -0.79 -16.48
N GLY A 663 0.21 -1.71 -17.13
CA GLY A 663 0.78 -2.79 -17.93
C GLY A 663 1.23 -2.38 -19.35
N LEU A 664 0.81 -1.21 -19.85
CA LEU A 664 1.19 -0.71 -21.19
C LEU A 664 2.71 -0.73 -21.42
N SER A 665 3.51 -0.23 -20.45
CA SER A 665 4.97 -0.19 -20.60
C SER A 665 5.57 -1.59 -20.79
N ILE A 666 5.02 -2.62 -20.14
CA ILE A 666 5.48 -4.01 -20.25
C ILE A 666 5.03 -4.57 -21.61
N LEU A 667 3.77 -4.37 -22.00
CA LEU A 667 3.23 -4.82 -23.28
C LEU A 667 3.99 -4.27 -24.50
N PHE A 668 4.43 -3.00 -24.44
CA PHE A 668 5.15 -2.35 -25.54
C PHE A 668 6.67 -2.55 -25.50
N LYS A 669 7.32 -2.70 -24.33
CA LYS A 669 8.78 -2.89 -24.23
C LYS A 669 9.21 -4.37 -24.20
N GLU A 670 8.44 -5.22 -23.52
CA GLU A 670 8.78 -6.63 -23.26
C GLU A 670 7.84 -7.60 -23.99
N GLY A 671 6.67 -7.13 -24.43
CA GLY A 671 5.75 -7.86 -25.30
C GLY A 671 4.64 -8.64 -24.57
N PRO A 672 3.74 -9.30 -25.33
CA PRO A 672 2.54 -9.94 -24.78
C PRO A 672 2.81 -11.03 -23.73
N ALA A 673 3.92 -11.78 -23.85
CA ALA A 673 4.27 -12.83 -22.88
C ALA A 673 4.66 -12.25 -21.51
N ALA A 674 5.40 -11.14 -21.49
CA ALA A 674 5.73 -10.44 -20.25
C ALA A 674 4.49 -9.75 -19.65
N TYR A 675 3.65 -9.14 -20.50
CA TYR A 675 2.37 -8.56 -20.09
C TYR A 675 1.42 -9.60 -19.45
N LYS A 676 1.41 -10.83 -19.98
CA LYS A 676 0.66 -11.96 -19.41
C LYS A 676 1.17 -12.35 -18.02
N THR A 677 2.47 -12.60 -17.89
CA THR A 677 3.11 -12.85 -16.59
C THR A 677 2.83 -11.73 -15.58
N TYR A 678 2.81 -10.47 -16.04
CA TYR A 678 2.44 -9.32 -15.23
C TYR A 678 0.97 -9.36 -14.76
N TYR A 679 0.00 -9.48 -15.68
CA TYR A 679 -1.41 -9.43 -15.29
C TYR A 679 -1.84 -10.64 -14.45
N GLU A 680 -1.26 -11.83 -14.70
CA GLU A 680 -1.54 -13.03 -13.89
C GLU A 680 -0.96 -12.88 -12.47
N ARG A 681 0.22 -12.27 -12.33
CA ARG A 681 0.79 -11.92 -11.02
C ARG A 681 -0.09 -10.91 -10.28
N GLN A 682 -0.63 -9.88 -10.94
CA GLN A 682 -1.56 -8.93 -10.31
C GLN A 682 -2.82 -9.65 -9.79
N MET A 683 -3.43 -10.52 -10.60
CA MET A 683 -4.61 -11.29 -10.19
C MET A 683 -4.32 -12.32 -9.08
N LYS A 684 -3.10 -12.87 -8.98
CA LYS A 684 -2.69 -13.65 -7.80
C LYS A 684 -2.64 -12.76 -6.55
N ILE A 685 -1.98 -11.60 -6.63
CA ILE A 685 -1.82 -10.66 -5.51
C ILE A 685 -3.19 -10.15 -4.98
N TRP A 686 -4.19 -9.98 -5.85
CA TRP A 686 -5.52 -9.53 -5.44
C TRP A 686 -6.48 -10.65 -5.01
N ASN A 687 -6.01 -11.90 -4.95
CA ASN A 687 -6.83 -13.09 -4.69
C ASN A 687 -8.05 -13.25 -5.64
N THR A 688 -7.93 -12.79 -6.90
CA THR A 688 -9.02 -12.84 -7.89
C THR A 688 -9.49 -14.29 -8.11
N SER A 689 -10.80 -14.51 -8.25
CA SER A 689 -11.39 -15.84 -8.39
C SER A 689 -10.98 -16.54 -9.70
N GLU A 690 -10.89 -17.87 -9.72
CA GLU A 690 -10.51 -18.62 -10.93
C GLU A 690 -11.50 -18.52 -12.11
N PRO A 691 -12.83 -18.35 -11.91
CA PRO A 691 -13.73 -17.91 -12.98
C PRO A 691 -13.31 -16.55 -13.55
N LYS A 692 -13.14 -15.54 -12.68
CA LYS A 692 -12.86 -14.15 -13.08
C LYS A 692 -11.47 -13.99 -13.71
N LYS A 693 -10.46 -14.75 -13.25
CA LYS A 693 -9.13 -14.85 -13.89
C LYS A 693 -9.21 -15.35 -15.33
N ARG A 694 -10.06 -16.34 -15.63
CA ARG A 694 -10.23 -16.86 -17.00
C ARG A 694 -10.91 -15.82 -17.91
N GLU A 695 -11.92 -15.13 -17.40
CA GLU A 695 -12.61 -14.03 -18.09
C GLU A 695 -11.65 -12.86 -18.38
N LEU A 696 -10.90 -12.40 -17.38
CA LEU A 696 -9.89 -11.34 -17.52
C LEU A 696 -8.75 -11.73 -18.46
N ARG A 697 -8.18 -12.94 -18.33
CA ARG A 697 -7.11 -13.44 -19.22
C ARG A 697 -7.50 -13.34 -20.69
N LYS A 698 -8.71 -13.82 -21.05
CA LYS A 698 -9.23 -13.74 -22.43
C LYS A 698 -9.27 -12.29 -22.92
N MET A 699 -9.93 -11.42 -22.18
CA MET A 699 -10.12 -10.02 -22.56
C MET A 699 -8.79 -9.24 -22.64
N LEU A 700 -7.83 -9.53 -21.76
CA LEU A 700 -6.51 -8.87 -21.74
C LEU A 700 -5.59 -9.38 -22.86
N ASP A 701 -5.70 -10.64 -23.28
CA ASP A 701 -5.04 -11.14 -24.49
C ASP A 701 -5.65 -10.51 -25.76
N GLU A 702 -6.97 -10.35 -25.83
CA GLU A 702 -7.65 -9.63 -26.92
C GLU A 702 -7.26 -8.15 -26.98
N TRP A 703 -7.21 -7.47 -25.83
CA TRP A 703 -6.70 -6.09 -25.69
C TRP A 703 -5.25 -5.97 -26.20
N ALA A 704 -4.38 -6.90 -25.79
CA ALA A 704 -2.97 -6.91 -26.18
C ALA A 704 -2.79 -7.05 -27.70
N VAL A 705 -3.68 -7.77 -28.38
CA VAL A 705 -3.73 -7.86 -29.85
C VAL A 705 -4.29 -6.58 -30.47
N TYR A 706 -5.40 -6.04 -29.93
CA TYR A 706 -6.03 -4.80 -30.40
C TYR A 706 -5.06 -3.63 -30.39
N ILE A 707 -4.48 -3.31 -29.22
CA ILE A 707 -3.71 -2.08 -29.05
C ILE A 707 -2.37 -2.11 -29.78
N ARG A 708 -1.71 -3.29 -29.86
CA ARG A 708 -0.49 -3.45 -30.67
C ARG A 708 -0.77 -3.41 -32.17
N ARG A 709 -1.96 -3.84 -32.64
CA ARG A 709 -2.36 -3.66 -34.04
C ARG A 709 -2.59 -2.18 -34.38
N LYS A 710 -3.18 -1.40 -33.44
CA LYS A 710 -3.51 0.02 -33.67
C LYS A 710 -2.30 0.95 -33.53
N CYS A 711 -1.47 0.78 -32.50
CA CYS A 711 -0.33 1.66 -32.19
C CYS A 711 1.01 1.14 -32.76
N GLY A 712 1.07 -0.10 -33.25
CA GLY A 712 2.31 -0.74 -33.70
C GLY A 712 3.31 -0.90 -32.55
N ASN A 713 4.49 -0.31 -32.71
CA ASN A 713 5.53 -0.25 -31.68
C ASN A 713 5.59 1.10 -30.92
N LYS A 714 4.71 2.07 -31.23
CA LYS A 714 4.67 3.33 -30.48
C LYS A 714 3.91 3.11 -29.17
N PRO A 715 4.51 3.41 -27.99
CA PRO A 715 3.80 3.26 -26.73
C PRO A 715 2.66 4.27 -26.63
N LEU A 716 1.49 3.82 -26.17
CA LEU A 716 0.39 4.69 -25.79
C LEU A 716 0.75 5.42 -24.47
N SER A 717 0.53 6.73 -24.40
CA SER A 717 0.74 7.49 -23.15
C SER A 717 -0.23 7.03 -22.07
N SER A 718 0.28 6.89 -20.84
CA SER A 718 -0.50 6.55 -19.65
C SER A 718 -1.50 7.64 -19.24
N SER A 719 -1.33 8.89 -19.70
CA SER A 719 -2.24 10.01 -19.37
C SER A 719 -3.55 10.02 -20.17
N VAL A 720 -3.58 9.37 -21.36
CA VAL A 720 -4.73 9.39 -22.29
C VAL A 720 -5.24 7.99 -22.66
N TYR A 721 -4.80 6.96 -21.95
CA TYR A 721 -5.07 5.56 -22.30
C TYR A 721 -6.55 5.18 -22.42
N LEU A 722 -7.47 5.88 -21.75
CA LEU A 722 -8.91 5.63 -21.83
C LEU A 722 -9.49 5.95 -23.22
N SER A 723 -8.82 6.78 -24.04
CA SER A 723 -9.21 7.05 -25.43
C SER A 723 -9.12 5.80 -26.32
N GLU A 724 -8.34 4.81 -25.88
CA GLU A 724 -8.20 3.51 -26.54
C GLU A 724 -8.88 2.39 -25.74
N ALA A 725 -8.78 2.43 -24.41
CA ALA A 725 -9.33 1.39 -23.55
C ALA A 725 -10.87 1.44 -23.45
N GLU A 726 -11.51 2.62 -23.38
CA GLU A 726 -12.98 2.68 -23.27
C GLU A 726 -13.70 2.17 -24.52
N PRO A 727 -13.34 2.56 -25.77
CA PRO A 727 -13.96 2.00 -26.97
C PRO A 727 -13.77 0.48 -27.10
N PHE A 728 -12.60 -0.04 -26.71
CA PHE A 728 -12.36 -1.48 -26.69
C PHE A 728 -13.23 -2.18 -25.63
N LEU A 729 -13.29 -1.67 -24.40
CA LEU A 729 -14.08 -2.25 -23.31
C LEU A 729 -15.58 -2.20 -23.61
N GLU A 730 -16.07 -1.12 -24.24
CA GLU A 730 -17.46 -1.00 -24.69
C GLU A 730 -17.81 -2.01 -25.79
N GLN A 731 -16.91 -2.21 -26.77
CA GLN A 731 -17.09 -3.25 -27.80
C GLN A 731 -17.07 -4.66 -27.18
N TYR A 732 -16.11 -4.94 -26.29
CA TYR A 732 -16.01 -6.23 -25.60
C TYR A 732 -17.24 -6.51 -24.73
N ALA A 733 -17.79 -5.49 -24.05
CA ALA A 733 -19.01 -5.59 -23.26
C ALA A 733 -20.22 -6.01 -24.10
N LYS A 734 -20.42 -5.37 -25.26
CA LYS A 734 -21.53 -5.65 -26.18
C LYS A 734 -21.55 -7.09 -26.72
N CYS A 735 -20.44 -7.82 -26.65
CA CYS A 735 -20.38 -9.22 -27.07
C CYS A 735 -21.14 -10.19 -26.14
N SER A 736 -21.33 -9.89 -24.85
CA SER A 736 -22.21 -10.69 -23.97
C SER A 736 -22.54 -10.01 -22.63
N PRO A 737 -23.67 -10.35 -21.97
CA PRO A 737 -23.97 -9.89 -20.61
C PRO A 737 -22.90 -10.25 -19.57
N LEU A 738 -22.17 -11.36 -19.76
CA LEU A 738 -21.04 -11.74 -18.91
C LEU A 738 -19.85 -10.79 -19.08
N ASN A 739 -19.56 -10.37 -20.31
CA ASN A 739 -18.54 -9.36 -20.58
C ASN A 739 -18.92 -7.99 -20.01
N GLN A 740 -20.19 -7.61 -20.07
CA GLN A 740 -20.69 -6.39 -19.41
C GLN A 740 -20.47 -6.44 -17.89
N ALA A 741 -20.81 -7.56 -17.23
CA ALA A 741 -20.59 -7.75 -15.80
C ALA A 741 -19.10 -7.77 -15.41
N LEU A 742 -18.22 -8.29 -16.29
CA LEU A 742 -16.76 -8.28 -16.11
C LEU A 742 -16.16 -6.87 -16.09
N ILE A 743 -16.59 -6.00 -17.02
CA ILE A 743 -15.96 -4.69 -17.25
C ILE A 743 -16.67 -3.54 -16.50
N GLY A 744 -17.88 -3.77 -16.00
CA GLY A 744 -18.74 -2.74 -15.40
C GLY A 744 -19.38 -1.86 -16.47
N SER A 745 -19.39 -0.55 -16.27
CA SER A 745 -19.77 0.43 -17.30
C SER A 745 -18.60 0.76 -18.22
N ALA A 746 -18.84 1.02 -19.50
CA ALA A 746 -17.86 1.56 -20.45
C ALA A 746 -18.57 2.42 -21.52
N GLY A 747 -17.79 3.22 -22.27
CA GLY A 747 -18.29 3.99 -23.42
C GLY A 747 -18.51 5.48 -23.18
N ASN A 748 -18.06 6.03 -22.04
CA ASN A 748 -18.06 7.48 -21.80
C ASN A 748 -16.97 8.16 -22.66
N PHE A 749 -17.25 8.39 -23.95
CA PHE A 749 -16.29 8.90 -24.93
C PHE A 749 -16.03 10.42 -24.83
N VAL A 750 -15.47 10.86 -23.70
CA VAL A 750 -14.78 12.14 -23.57
C VAL A 750 -13.34 11.95 -24.04
N ARG A 751 -12.82 12.73 -24.99
CA ARG A 751 -11.43 12.60 -25.48
C ARG A 751 -10.48 13.56 -24.78
N ALA A 752 -9.47 13.04 -24.10
CA ALA A 752 -8.50 13.86 -23.37
C ALA A 752 -7.62 14.72 -24.29
N GLU A 753 -7.28 14.20 -25.48
CA GLU A 753 -6.46 14.91 -26.47
C GLU A 753 -7.08 16.23 -26.96
N ASP A 754 -8.39 16.42 -26.81
CA ASP A 754 -9.09 17.59 -27.34
C ASP A 754 -8.95 18.82 -26.42
N PHE A 755 -8.60 18.63 -25.13
CA PHE A 755 -8.38 19.72 -24.16
C PHE A 755 -7.05 19.70 -23.41
N MET A 756 -6.25 18.62 -23.44
CA MET A 756 -4.86 18.70 -22.95
C MET A 756 -4.01 19.62 -23.84
N ALA A 757 -3.01 20.30 -23.25
CA ALA A 757 -2.06 21.12 -24.01
C ALA A 757 -1.20 20.29 -24.98
N ILE A 758 -0.84 20.87 -26.13
CA ILE A 758 0.13 20.27 -27.05
C ILE A 758 1.54 20.50 -26.49
N VAL A 759 2.09 19.48 -25.84
CA VAL A 759 3.51 19.42 -25.47
C VAL A 759 4.27 18.72 -26.60
N GLU A 760 5.39 19.30 -27.05
CA GLU A 760 6.27 18.62 -28.02
C GLU A 760 6.80 17.30 -27.44
N VAL A 761 6.89 16.28 -28.29
CA VAL A 761 7.15 14.89 -27.87
C VAL A 761 8.58 14.73 -27.33
N GLY A 762 8.76 14.92 -26.02
CA GLY A 762 10.08 14.80 -25.38
C GLY A 762 10.16 15.07 -23.87
N ARG A 763 9.05 15.33 -23.16
CA ARG A 763 9.05 15.52 -21.69
C ARG A 763 8.03 14.62 -21.01
N ASP A 764 8.50 13.53 -20.41
CA ASP A 764 7.75 12.79 -19.40
C ASP A 764 7.75 13.59 -18.08
N GLU A 765 6.58 13.90 -17.52
CA GLU A 765 6.47 14.72 -16.28
C GLU A 765 6.85 13.97 -14.99
N GLU A 766 7.36 12.74 -15.07
CA GLU A 766 8.06 12.06 -13.96
C GLU A 766 9.59 11.99 -14.15
N ALA A 767 10.16 12.83 -15.03
CA ALA A 767 11.61 12.93 -15.27
C ALA A 767 12.38 13.64 -14.12
N ASP A 768 12.55 12.93 -13.00
CA ASP A 768 13.48 13.28 -11.89
C ASP A 768 14.22 12.03 -11.38
N LEU A 769 14.39 11.03 -12.26
CA LEU A 769 15.03 9.73 -11.99
C LEU A 769 15.79 9.17 -13.21
N GLU A 770 16.92 9.80 -13.59
CA GLU A 770 17.94 9.05 -14.32
C GLU A 770 18.48 7.92 -13.42
N ARG A 771 18.61 6.72 -13.98
CA ARG A 771 19.30 5.59 -13.36
C ARG A 771 20.22 4.96 -14.39
N GLU A 772 21.49 4.84 -14.03
CA GLU A 772 22.57 4.42 -14.93
C GLU A 772 22.25 3.07 -15.60
N GLN A 773 22.48 3.00 -16.92
CA GLN A 773 22.28 1.78 -17.70
C GLN A 773 23.48 0.84 -17.56
N GLU A 774 23.34 -0.24 -16.79
CA GLU A 774 24.22 -1.41 -16.99
C GLU A 774 23.78 -2.16 -18.26
N VAL A 775 24.65 -2.17 -19.27
CA VAL A 775 24.40 -2.80 -20.57
C VAL A 775 24.67 -4.30 -20.49
N VAL A 776 23.69 -5.12 -20.88
CA VAL A 776 23.86 -6.57 -21.09
C VAL A 776 23.66 -6.90 -22.58
N PRO A 777 24.63 -7.53 -23.26
CA PRO A 777 24.50 -7.85 -24.68
C PRO A 777 23.57 -9.05 -24.94
N SER A 778 22.77 -8.96 -25.99
CA SER A 778 21.88 -10.03 -26.46
C SER A 778 22.53 -10.88 -27.56
N SER A 779 22.23 -12.19 -27.57
CA SER A 779 22.60 -13.14 -28.62
C SER A 779 21.49 -14.18 -28.85
N PRO A 780 21.41 -14.83 -30.02
CA PRO A 780 20.12 -15.26 -30.57
C PRO A 780 19.57 -16.61 -30.11
N ILE A 781 18.26 -16.80 -30.36
CA ILE A 781 17.52 -18.05 -30.20
C ILE A 781 17.91 -19.05 -31.30
N ALA A 782 18.12 -20.32 -30.93
CA ALA A 782 18.11 -21.45 -31.85
C ALA A 782 16.84 -22.29 -31.62
N SER A 783 16.18 -22.71 -32.70
CA SER A 783 14.93 -23.47 -32.66
C SER A 783 15.15 -24.98 -32.71
N GLY A 784 14.58 -25.73 -31.76
CA GLY A 784 14.45 -27.18 -31.80
C GLY A 784 12.99 -27.58 -31.55
N ARG A 785 12.50 -28.61 -32.26
CA ARG A 785 11.14 -29.14 -32.10
C ARG A 785 11.09 -30.31 -31.11
N ASP A 786 9.95 -30.42 -30.44
CA ASP A 786 9.26 -31.64 -30.05
C ASP A 786 10.08 -32.82 -29.50
N THR A 787 10.16 -32.88 -28.17
CA THR A 787 9.76 -34.09 -27.43
C THR A 787 9.41 -33.70 -25.99
N ILE A 788 8.42 -34.37 -25.38
CA ILE A 788 8.02 -34.13 -23.98
C ILE A 788 8.51 -35.28 -23.11
N PRO A 789 9.64 -35.15 -22.41
CA PRO A 789 9.95 -35.99 -21.26
C PRO A 789 9.21 -35.45 -20.02
N LYS A 790 8.62 -36.33 -19.21
CA LYS A 790 8.10 -35.98 -17.88
C LYS A 790 9.29 -35.66 -16.96
N VAL A 791 9.57 -34.38 -16.73
CA VAL A 791 10.70 -33.96 -15.89
C VAL A 791 10.28 -32.81 -14.98
N GLU A 792 10.02 -33.15 -13.73
CA GLU A 792 9.84 -32.19 -12.63
C GLU A 792 10.83 -32.54 -11.52
N GLY A 793 11.84 -31.69 -11.33
CA GLY A 793 12.78 -31.81 -10.22
C GLY A 793 12.16 -31.43 -8.87
N LEU A 794 12.91 -31.63 -7.79
CA LEU A 794 12.52 -31.20 -6.44
C LEU A 794 13.67 -30.45 -5.77
N ILE A 795 13.44 -29.25 -5.25
CA ILE A 795 14.46 -28.42 -4.56
C ILE A 795 14.09 -28.33 -3.08
N VAL A 796 14.80 -29.06 -2.23
CA VAL A 796 14.61 -29.06 -0.77
C VAL A 796 15.55 -28.01 -0.16
N PHE A 797 15.02 -27.05 0.59
CA PHE A 797 15.80 -25.93 1.13
C PHE A 797 15.38 -25.55 2.56
N PHE A 798 16.24 -24.83 3.30
CA PHE A 798 16.11 -24.71 4.75
C PHE A 798 15.96 -23.25 5.25
N PRO A 799 14.73 -22.73 5.39
CA PRO A 799 14.44 -21.53 6.18
C PRO A 799 14.63 -21.82 7.68
N GLY A 800 15.88 -21.73 8.15
CA GLY A 800 16.25 -21.98 9.54
C GLY A 800 17.52 -21.24 9.99
N LEU A 801 17.82 -21.37 11.27
CA LEU A 801 19.00 -20.79 11.93
C LEU A 801 20.18 -21.78 11.93
N PRO A 802 21.44 -21.35 12.14
CA PRO A 802 22.53 -22.27 12.48
C PRO A 802 22.13 -23.10 13.71
N GLY A 803 22.47 -24.40 13.76
CA GLY A 803 22.00 -25.30 14.83
C GLY A 803 20.67 -26.04 14.55
N SER A 804 19.95 -25.67 13.48
CA SER A 804 18.75 -26.36 12.95
C SER A 804 18.95 -27.78 12.42
N ALA A 805 20.12 -28.39 12.62
CA ALA A 805 20.52 -29.73 12.15
C ALA A 805 20.47 -29.99 10.62
N LYS A 806 20.19 -28.98 9.77
CA LYS A 806 20.05 -29.13 8.30
C LYS A 806 21.10 -30.03 7.62
N SER A 807 22.39 -29.85 7.89
CA SER A 807 23.47 -30.60 7.24
C SER A 807 23.55 -32.05 7.71
N ALA A 808 23.18 -32.32 8.97
CA ALA A 808 23.04 -33.68 9.47
C ALA A 808 21.80 -34.37 8.86
N LEU A 809 20.69 -33.66 8.75
CA LEU A 809 19.47 -34.13 8.09
C LEU A 809 19.73 -34.47 6.62
N CYS A 810 20.42 -33.60 5.87
CA CYS A 810 20.84 -33.90 4.49
C CYS A 810 21.77 -35.13 4.42
N LYS A 811 22.69 -35.30 5.37
CA LYS A 811 23.59 -36.46 5.42
C LYS A 811 22.84 -37.78 5.63
N GLU A 812 21.79 -37.80 6.45
CA GLU A 812 20.97 -39.00 6.65
C GLU A 812 19.97 -39.23 5.51
N LEU A 813 19.37 -38.17 4.94
CA LEU A 813 18.52 -38.28 3.74
C LEU A 813 19.27 -38.85 2.52
N LEU A 814 20.57 -38.56 2.38
CA LEU A 814 21.43 -39.14 1.33
C LEU A 814 21.73 -40.63 1.52
N LYS A 815 21.63 -41.16 2.75
CA LYS A 815 21.88 -42.58 3.07
C LYS A 815 20.62 -43.46 2.95
N ALA A 816 19.44 -42.85 2.87
CA ALA A 816 18.18 -43.57 3.00
C ALA A 816 17.99 -44.59 1.85
N PRO A 817 17.92 -45.90 2.13
CA PRO A 817 17.69 -46.90 1.08
C PRO A 817 16.31 -46.69 0.44
N GLY A 818 16.25 -46.73 -0.89
CA GLY A 818 15.03 -46.41 -1.66
C GLY A 818 14.74 -44.90 -1.81
N GLY A 819 15.65 -44.01 -1.42
CA GLY A 819 15.54 -42.57 -1.63
C GLY A 819 14.27 -41.96 -1.01
N MET A 820 13.57 -41.10 -1.77
CA MET A 820 12.29 -40.52 -1.36
C MET A 820 11.08 -41.32 -1.87
N GLY A 821 11.23 -42.63 -2.15
CA GLY A 821 10.16 -43.47 -2.68
C GLY A 821 9.76 -43.10 -4.11
N ASP A 822 10.76 -42.71 -4.90
CA ASP A 822 10.70 -42.06 -6.21
C ASP A 822 12.04 -42.34 -6.93
N ASP A 823 12.02 -42.58 -8.24
CA ASP A 823 13.21 -42.91 -9.04
C ASP A 823 14.16 -41.71 -9.27
N ARG A 824 13.77 -40.49 -8.87
CA ARG A 824 14.61 -39.29 -8.98
C ARG A 824 15.90 -39.39 -8.14
N PRO A 825 17.10 -39.24 -8.74
CA PRO A 825 18.36 -39.28 -8.01
C PRO A 825 18.50 -38.08 -7.05
N ILE A 826 18.91 -38.36 -5.81
CA ILE A 826 19.15 -37.34 -4.78
C ILE A 826 20.57 -36.79 -4.89
N GLN A 827 20.72 -35.47 -4.79
CA GLN A 827 21.98 -34.74 -4.78
C GLN A 827 21.97 -33.71 -3.64
N SER A 828 23.15 -33.26 -3.20
CA SER A 828 23.27 -32.26 -2.14
C SER A 828 24.40 -31.27 -2.42
N LEU A 829 24.17 -30.00 -2.11
CA LEU A 829 25.14 -28.93 -2.24
C LEU A 829 25.31 -28.21 -0.89
N MET A 830 26.38 -28.54 -0.17
CA MET A 830 26.70 -27.94 1.13
C MET A 830 27.19 -26.49 0.99
N GLY A 831 26.41 -25.55 1.54
CA GLY A 831 26.60 -24.12 1.37
C GLY A 831 27.84 -23.53 2.04
N ASP A 832 28.40 -24.23 3.03
CA ASP A 832 29.61 -23.82 3.76
C ASP A 832 30.91 -24.22 3.02
N LEU A 833 30.84 -25.24 2.15
CA LEU A 833 31.95 -25.63 1.26
C LEU A 833 32.03 -24.78 -0.01
N ILE A 834 31.02 -23.94 -0.27
CA ILE A 834 30.86 -23.18 -1.51
C ILE A 834 31.04 -21.68 -1.25
N LYS A 835 32.24 -21.18 -1.56
CA LYS A 835 32.55 -19.75 -1.60
C LYS A 835 31.79 -19.06 -2.75
N GLY A 836 31.28 -17.85 -2.50
CA GLY A 836 30.63 -17.00 -3.51
C GLY A 836 29.16 -17.31 -3.78
N ARG A 837 28.76 -17.26 -5.07
CA ARG A 837 27.36 -17.31 -5.55
C ARG A 837 26.73 -18.72 -5.41
N TYR A 838 26.43 -19.13 -4.18
CA TYR A 838 25.88 -20.46 -3.87
C TYR A 838 24.59 -20.79 -4.64
N TRP A 839 23.55 -19.94 -4.54
CA TRP A 839 22.25 -20.20 -5.16
C TRP A 839 22.31 -20.22 -6.70
N GLN A 840 23.30 -19.56 -7.31
CA GLN A 840 23.60 -19.72 -8.73
C GLN A 840 24.07 -21.14 -9.04
N LYS A 841 24.99 -21.72 -8.25
CA LYS A 841 25.43 -23.11 -8.45
C LYS A 841 24.29 -24.12 -8.25
N VAL A 842 23.37 -23.86 -7.31
CA VAL A 842 22.15 -24.67 -7.16
C VAL A 842 21.31 -24.60 -8.44
N ALA A 843 21.07 -23.41 -8.98
CA ALA A 843 20.37 -23.22 -10.25
C ALA A 843 21.06 -23.92 -11.43
N ASP A 844 22.40 -23.85 -11.50
CA ASP A 844 23.19 -24.43 -12.58
C ASP A 844 23.17 -25.97 -12.54
N GLU A 845 23.26 -26.60 -11.35
CA GLU A 845 23.11 -28.06 -11.22
C GLU A 845 21.66 -28.52 -11.48
N CYS A 846 20.64 -27.75 -11.04
CA CYS A 846 19.24 -28.05 -11.37
C CYS A 846 18.98 -27.98 -12.89
N LYS A 847 19.65 -27.07 -13.62
CA LYS A 847 19.60 -27.02 -15.09
C LYS A 847 20.33 -28.18 -15.76
N LYS A 848 21.46 -28.64 -15.22
CA LYS A 848 22.20 -29.81 -15.75
C LYS A 848 21.44 -31.12 -15.55
N LYS A 849 20.71 -31.25 -14.43
CA LYS A 849 20.03 -32.48 -14.02
C LYS A 849 18.58 -32.18 -13.58
N PRO A 850 17.69 -31.79 -14.52
CA PRO A 850 16.35 -31.35 -14.19
C PRO A 850 15.47 -32.47 -13.60
N TYR A 851 15.77 -33.74 -13.86
CA TYR A 851 15.17 -34.88 -13.17
C TYR A 851 16.06 -35.30 -11.97
N SER A 852 16.00 -34.53 -10.88
CA SER A 852 16.68 -34.88 -9.63
C SER A 852 16.07 -34.21 -8.40
N ILE A 853 16.40 -34.71 -7.22
CA ILE A 853 16.08 -34.11 -5.91
C ILE A 853 17.33 -33.39 -5.39
N MET A 854 17.29 -32.06 -5.33
CA MET A 854 18.39 -31.20 -4.91
C MET A 854 18.22 -30.77 -3.45
N LEU A 855 19.06 -31.28 -2.56
CA LEU A 855 19.17 -30.84 -1.17
C LEU A 855 20.08 -29.60 -1.09
N ALA A 856 19.47 -28.42 -1.05
CA ALA A 856 20.17 -27.15 -0.93
C ALA A 856 20.53 -26.86 0.54
N ASP A 857 21.57 -27.52 1.04
CA ASP A 857 22.08 -27.38 2.42
C ASP A 857 22.74 -26.02 2.69
N LYS A 858 21.92 -24.96 2.72
CA LYS A 858 22.26 -23.62 3.20
C LYS A 858 21.04 -22.98 3.85
N ASN A 859 21.26 -22.13 4.85
CA ASN A 859 20.18 -21.35 5.44
C ASN A 859 19.58 -20.43 4.34
N ALA A 860 18.26 -20.38 4.24
CA ALA A 860 17.51 -19.51 3.32
C ALA A 860 16.66 -18.49 4.10
N PRO A 861 17.26 -17.42 4.68
CA PRO A 861 16.65 -16.65 5.75
C PRO A 861 15.85 -15.42 5.31
N ASN A 862 15.70 -15.16 4.00
CA ASN A 862 15.05 -13.95 3.52
C ASN A 862 14.38 -14.14 2.16
N GLU A 863 13.46 -13.22 1.86
CA GLU A 863 12.64 -13.22 0.66
C GLU A 863 13.45 -13.19 -0.65
N GLU A 864 14.63 -12.56 -0.65
CA GLU A 864 15.50 -12.48 -1.84
C GLU A 864 16.04 -13.86 -2.23
N VAL A 865 16.45 -14.68 -1.25
CA VAL A 865 16.79 -16.09 -1.49
C VAL A 865 15.56 -16.87 -1.99
N TRP A 866 14.38 -16.63 -1.42
CA TRP A 866 13.15 -17.32 -1.83
C TRP A 866 12.76 -17.00 -3.27
N ARG A 867 12.86 -15.73 -3.69
CA ARG A 867 12.65 -15.30 -5.10
C ARG A 867 13.64 -15.96 -6.06
N GLN A 868 14.90 -16.16 -5.65
CA GLN A 868 15.88 -16.89 -6.47
C GLN A 868 15.49 -18.36 -6.63
N ILE A 869 14.93 -19.00 -5.59
CA ILE A 869 14.40 -20.38 -5.65
C ILE A 869 13.12 -20.43 -6.50
N GLU A 870 12.19 -19.48 -6.35
CA GLU A 870 11.02 -19.33 -7.23
C GLU A 870 11.46 -19.21 -8.71
N HIS A 871 12.49 -18.41 -9.01
CA HIS A 871 13.05 -18.31 -10.37
C HIS A 871 13.71 -19.62 -10.85
N MET A 872 14.35 -20.40 -9.98
CA MET A 872 14.81 -21.76 -10.32
C MET A 872 13.64 -22.67 -10.70
N CYS A 873 12.55 -22.68 -9.93
CA CYS A 873 11.35 -23.45 -10.22
C CYS A 873 10.76 -23.09 -11.59
N HIS A 874 10.54 -21.79 -11.86
CA HIS A 874 10.01 -21.33 -13.15
C HIS A 874 10.92 -21.69 -14.35
N SER A 875 12.25 -21.66 -14.17
CA SER A 875 13.22 -21.92 -15.25
C SER A 875 13.58 -23.39 -15.46
N THR A 876 13.24 -24.29 -14.54
CA THR A 876 13.56 -25.73 -14.60
C THR A 876 12.34 -26.65 -14.50
N ARG A 877 11.14 -26.11 -14.22
CA ARG A 877 9.92 -26.84 -13.83
C ARG A 877 10.07 -27.71 -12.57
N ALA A 878 11.12 -27.50 -11.77
CA ALA A 878 11.24 -28.15 -10.47
C ALA A 878 10.27 -27.53 -9.44
N SER A 879 9.63 -28.36 -8.63
CA SER A 879 8.96 -27.91 -7.41
C SER A 879 9.99 -27.63 -6.32
N ALA A 880 9.68 -26.76 -5.35
CA ALA A 880 10.55 -26.52 -4.19
C ALA A 880 9.79 -26.79 -2.88
N VAL A 881 10.53 -27.24 -1.86
CA VAL A 881 9.98 -27.66 -0.56
C VAL A 881 10.79 -27.01 0.56
N PRO A 882 10.22 -26.01 1.28
CA PRO A 882 10.82 -25.48 2.49
C PRO A 882 10.76 -26.51 3.62
N VAL A 883 11.90 -26.74 4.27
CA VAL A 883 12.03 -27.60 5.46
C VAL A 883 12.43 -26.73 6.64
N VAL A 884 11.55 -26.62 7.63
CA VAL A 884 11.60 -25.62 8.70
C VAL A 884 11.58 -26.28 10.09
N PRO A 885 12.44 -25.90 11.04
CA PRO A 885 12.32 -26.37 12.43
C PRO A 885 10.99 -25.98 13.06
N ASP A 886 10.30 -26.92 13.69
CA ASP A 886 9.06 -26.59 14.38
C ASP A 886 9.32 -25.86 15.71
N SER A 887 8.46 -24.90 16.01
CA SER A 887 8.65 -23.89 17.05
C SER A 887 7.41 -23.01 17.10
N GLU A 888 6.85 -22.79 18.29
CA GLU A 888 5.73 -21.87 18.52
C GLU A 888 6.02 -20.44 18.03
N GLY A 889 7.29 -20.00 18.12
CA GLY A 889 7.71 -18.65 17.76
C GLY A 889 7.40 -17.61 18.84
N THR A 890 7.23 -16.37 18.40
CA THR A 890 6.73 -15.21 19.15
C THR A 890 5.91 -14.33 18.21
N ASP A 891 5.28 -13.26 18.72
CA ASP A 891 4.52 -12.31 17.90
C ASP A 891 5.38 -11.57 16.84
N SER A 892 6.72 -11.54 17.02
CA SER A 892 7.64 -10.83 16.13
C SER A 892 8.75 -11.70 15.51
N ASN A 893 8.87 -12.98 15.85
CA ASN A 893 9.84 -13.89 15.24
C ASN A 893 9.27 -15.32 15.12
N PRO A 894 9.51 -16.07 14.02
CA PRO A 894 9.04 -17.46 13.89
C PRO A 894 9.76 -18.46 14.81
N PHE A 895 10.87 -18.07 15.44
CA PHE A 895 11.62 -18.91 16.39
C PHE A 895 11.44 -18.42 17.84
N SER A 896 11.03 -19.32 18.73
CA SER A 896 10.90 -19.04 20.17
C SER A 896 12.27 -18.92 20.85
N LEU A 897 12.30 -18.41 22.09
CA LEU A 897 13.55 -18.36 22.87
C LEU A 897 14.06 -19.78 23.18
N ASP A 898 13.19 -20.77 23.40
CA ASP A 898 13.53 -22.18 23.50
C ASP A 898 14.28 -22.66 22.24
N ALA A 899 13.74 -22.39 21.06
CA ALA A 899 14.35 -22.78 19.79
C ALA A 899 15.73 -22.09 19.63
N LEU A 900 15.83 -20.80 19.94
CA LEU A 900 17.09 -20.06 19.92
C LEU A 900 18.13 -20.63 20.91
N ALA A 901 17.72 -21.00 22.12
CA ALA A 901 18.57 -21.64 23.12
C ALA A 901 19.15 -22.95 22.60
N ILE A 902 18.29 -23.83 22.06
CA ILE A 902 18.71 -25.12 21.47
C ILE A 902 19.63 -24.91 20.26
N PHE A 903 19.37 -23.92 19.41
CA PHE A 903 20.23 -23.61 18.27
C PHE A 903 21.62 -23.10 18.69
N MET A 904 21.70 -22.20 19.67
CA MET A 904 22.97 -21.75 20.24
C MET A 904 23.72 -22.92 20.91
N PHE A 905 23.04 -23.69 21.76
CA PHE A 905 23.62 -24.84 22.47
C PHE A 905 24.21 -25.89 21.51
N ARG A 906 23.45 -26.29 20.47
CA ARG A 906 23.94 -27.21 19.42
C ARG A 906 25.14 -26.67 18.63
N VAL A 907 25.25 -25.35 18.48
CA VAL A 907 26.40 -24.70 17.85
C VAL A 907 27.61 -24.65 18.79
N LEU A 908 27.39 -24.51 20.09
CA LEU A 908 28.45 -24.51 21.11
C LEU A 908 28.93 -25.91 21.50
N GLN A 909 28.18 -26.98 21.20
CA GLN A 909 28.61 -28.37 21.44
C GLN A 909 29.50 -28.93 20.32
N ARG A 910 29.37 -28.46 19.08
CA ARG A 910 30.11 -28.99 17.92
C ARG A 910 31.52 -28.39 17.81
N ALA A 911 32.38 -29.03 17.03
CA ALA A 911 33.74 -28.58 16.71
C ALA A 911 34.08 -28.90 15.25
N ASN A 912 35.09 -28.21 14.70
CA ASN A 912 35.59 -28.39 13.32
C ASN A 912 34.49 -28.25 12.25
N HIS A 913 33.55 -27.32 12.43
CA HIS A 913 32.46 -27.10 11.49
C HIS A 913 32.97 -26.31 10.25
N PRO A 914 32.74 -26.77 9.00
CA PRO A 914 33.31 -26.12 7.80
C PRO A 914 32.98 -24.63 7.60
N GLY A 915 31.89 -24.16 8.21
CA GLY A 915 31.51 -22.73 8.23
C GLY A 915 32.16 -21.90 9.35
N ASN A 916 33.13 -22.42 10.10
CA ASN A 916 33.85 -21.78 11.21
C ASN A 916 32.93 -21.12 12.28
N LEU A 917 31.78 -21.76 12.54
CA LEU A 917 30.77 -21.35 13.51
C LEU A 917 30.48 -22.53 14.45
N ASP A 918 31.30 -22.70 15.48
CA ASP A 918 31.25 -23.79 16.44
C ASP A 918 31.76 -23.36 17.83
N LYS A 919 32.12 -24.31 18.70
CA LYS A 919 32.57 -24.01 20.07
C LYS A 919 33.80 -23.09 20.12
N GLU A 920 34.69 -23.15 19.14
CA GLU A 920 35.93 -22.35 19.09
C GLU A 920 35.70 -20.92 18.57
N SER A 921 34.52 -20.64 17.99
CA SER A 921 34.19 -19.31 17.48
C SER A 921 34.01 -18.32 18.64
N PRO A 922 34.76 -17.20 18.71
CA PRO A 922 34.78 -16.30 19.87
C PRO A 922 33.55 -15.39 20.01
N ASN A 923 32.57 -15.49 19.10
CA ASN A 923 31.35 -14.68 19.08
C ASN A 923 30.15 -15.44 18.48
N ALA A 924 30.05 -16.74 18.77
CA ALA A 924 29.00 -17.61 18.23
C ALA A 924 27.59 -17.13 18.57
N GLY A 925 27.37 -16.64 19.80
CA GLY A 925 26.11 -16.05 20.24
C GLY A 925 25.72 -14.82 19.42
N TYR A 926 26.66 -13.91 19.15
CA TYR A 926 26.41 -12.74 18.29
C TYR A 926 26.01 -13.14 16.87
N VAL A 927 26.68 -14.12 16.27
CA VAL A 927 26.36 -14.61 14.92
C VAL A 927 24.98 -15.28 14.89
N LEU A 928 24.61 -16.05 15.93
CA LEU A 928 23.28 -16.63 16.08
C LEU A 928 22.20 -15.56 16.24
N LEU A 929 22.43 -14.51 17.03
CA LEU A 929 21.53 -13.35 17.13
C LEU A 929 21.41 -12.59 15.80
N MET A 930 22.49 -12.44 15.04
CA MET A 930 22.44 -11.84 13.71
C MET A 930 21.54 -12.66 12.76
N PHE A 931 21.63 -13.99 12.78
CA PHE A 931 20.73 -14.85 12.01
C PHE A 931 19.28 -14.80 12.53
N TYR A 932 19.05 -14.75 13.84
CA TYR A 932 17.71 -14.63 14.45
C TYR A 932 16.99 -13.37 13.98
N HIS A 933 17.69 -12.22 13.97
CA HIS A 933 17.16 -10.94 13.52
C HIS A 933 16.98 -10.82 11.98
N LEU A 934 17.34 -11.83 11.18
CA LEU A 934 16.93 -11.88 9.76
C LEU A 934 15.44 -12.23 9.59
N TYR A 935 14.82 -12.81 10.61
CA TYR A 935 13.42 -13.21 10.65
C TYR A 935 12.55 -12.27 11.53
N ASP A 936 13.12 -11.16 12.01
CA ASP A 936 12.43 -10.21 12.90
C ASP A 936 11.33 -9.42 12.16
N GLY A 937 10.21 -9.21 12.86
CA GLY A 937 9.00 -8.60 12.31
C GLY A 937 8.06 -9.57 11.56
N LYS A 938 8.08 -10.86 11.90
CA LYS A 938 7.07 -11.87 11.45
C LYS A 938 6.76 -12.88 12.55
N SER A 939 5.49 -13.13 12.81
CA SER A 939 5.04 -14.24 13.65
C SER A 939 5.30 -15.60 12.98
N ARG A 940 5.21 -16.69 13.76
CA ARG A 940 5.29 -18.06 13.23
C ARG A 940 4.22 -18.34 12.15
N ARG A 941 3.02 -17.81 12.33
CA ARG A 941 1.86 -18.04 11.45
C ARG A 941 2.04 -17.37 10.08
N GLU A 942 2.52 -16.13 10.05
CA GLU A 942 2.85 -15.42 8.81
C GLU A 942 3.99 -16.12 8.06
N PHE A 943 5.00 -16.59 8.79
CA PHE A 943 6.17 -17.26 8.22
C PHE A 943 5.83 -18.61 7.56
N ASP A 944 5.13 -19.50 8.27
CA ASP A 944 4.67 -20.78 7.70
C ASP A 944 3.69 -20.53 6.53
N GLY A 945 2.80 -19.54 6.66
CA GLY A 945 1.81 -19.19 5.62
C GLY A 945 2.42 -18.65 4.33
N GLU A 946 3.42 -17.77 4.41
CA GLU A 946 4.11 -17.26 3.22
C GLU A 946 4.88 -18.36 2.47
N LEU A 947 5.53 -19.27 3.21
CA LEU A 947 6.23 -20.40 2.63
C LEU A 947 5.26 -21.35 1.90
N VAL A 948 4.10 -21.66 2.48
CA VAL A 948 3.05 -22.44 1.81
C VAL A 948 2.48 -21.70 0.59
N GLU A 949 2.33 -20.37 0.62
CA GLU A 949 1.82 -19.61 -0.54
C GLU A 949 2.80 -19.54 -1.74
N ARG A 950 4.10 -19.49 -1.46
CA ARG A 950 5.14 -19.47 -2.50
C ARG A 950 5.38 -20.86 -3.08
N PHE A 951 5.43 -21.88 -2.23
CA PHE A 951 5.97 -23.21 -2.57
C PHE A 951 4.95 -24.36 -2.51
N GLY A 952 3.70 -24.11 -2.13
CA GLY A 952 2.59 -25.08 -2.13
C GLY A 952 2.68 -26.18 -1.07
N SER A 953 3.84 -26.35 -0.44
CA SER A 953 4.11 -27.35 0.59
C SER A 953 5.04 -26.77 1.67
N LEU A 954 5.02 -27.37 2.86
CA LEU A 954 5.89 -27.04 3.98
C LEU A 954 6.16 -28.29 4.82
N VAL A 955 7.43 -28.60 5.05
CA VAL A 955 7.87 -29.73 5.85
C VAL A 955 8.43 -29.23 7.18
N LYS A 956 7.97 -29.82 8.28
CA LYS A 956 8.38 -29.44 9.65
C LYS A 956 9.39 -30.44 10.19
N ILE A 957 10.50 -29.94 10.77
CA ILE A 957 11.45 -30.75 11.54
C ILE A 957 11.04 -30.70 13.02
N PRO A 958 10.64 -31.82 13.65
CA PRO A 958 10.43 -31.87 15.10
C PRO A 958 11.69 -31.43 15.87
N LEU A 959 11.55 -30.43 16.74
CA LEU A 959 12.67 -29.77 17.44
C LEU A 959 12.52 -29.85 18.97
N LEU A 960 11.39 -29.39 19.47
CA LEU A 960 11.03 -29.32 20.89
C LEU A 960 9.89 -30.29 21.18
N LYS A 961 9.87 -30.83 22.40
CA LYS A 961 8.76 -31.65 22.89
C LYS A 961 7.56 -30.78 23.31
N SER A 962 6.36 -31.33 23.16
CA SER A 962 5.09 -30.67 23.52
C SER A 962 4.81 -30.67 25.02
N ASP A 963 5.35 -31.65 25.75
CA ASP A 963 5.22 -31.88 27.20
C ASP A 963 6.40 -31.27 28.01
N ARG A 964 7.16 -30.35 27.40
CA ARG A 964 8.36 -29.77 28.02
C ARG A 964 8.04 -28.83 29.19
N ASN A 965 8.91 -28.84 30.19
CA ASN A 965 8.92 -27.81 31.23
C ASN A 965 9.27 -26.43 30.62
N PRO A 966 8.86 -25.30 31.24
CA PRO A 966 9.21 -23.95 30.78
C PRO A 966 10.73 -23.68 30.74
N LEU A 967 11.14 -22.74 29.88
CA LEU A 967 12.52 -22.28 29.75
C LEU A 967 13.03 -21.68 31.08
N PRO A 968 14.13 -22.18 31.68
CA PRO A 968 14.66 -21.66 32.95
C PRO A 968 15.00 -20.17 32.86
N ASP A 969 14.64 -19.40 33.90
CA ASP A 969 14.80 -17.94 33.91
C ASP A 969 16.25 -17.49 33.63
N ALA A 970 17.25 -18.24 34.10
CA ALA A 970 18.66 -17.96 33.78
C ALA A 970 18.93 -17.97 32.25
N VAL A 971 18.39 -18.97 31.54
CA VAL A 971 18.53 -19.12 30.08
C VAL A 971 17.71 -18.06 29.34
N LYS A 972 16.49 -17.77 29.81
CA LYS A 972 15.65 -16.71 29.26
C LYS A 972 16.32 -15.34 29.38
N ASN A 973 16.75 -14.97 30.58
CA ASN A 973 17.33 -13.66 30.89
C ASN A 973 18.60 -13.38 30.09
N ILE A 974 19.50 -14.37 29.92
CA ILE A 974 20.73 -14.16 29.14
C ILE A 974 20.47 -14.01 27.62
N LEU A 975 19.42 -14.65 27.09
CA LEU A 975 18.98 -14.45 25.71
C LEU A 975 18.35 -13.07 25.51
N GLU A 976 17.53 -12.60 26.45
CA GLU A 976 16.94 -11.27 26.44
C GLU A 976 18.00 -10.15 26.60
N GLU A 977 18.99 -10.32 27.49
CA GLU A 977 20.17 -9.45 27.58
C GLU A 977 20.89 -9.36 26.22
N GLY A 978 21.10 -10.50 25.56
CA GLY A 978 21.76 -10.58 24.25
C GLY A 978 20.98 -9.90 23.13
N ILE A 979 19.67 -10.11 23.06
CA ILE A 979 18.77 -9.47 22.10
C ILE A 979 18.77 -7.94 22.28
N ASN A 980 18.76 -7.46 23.53
CA ASN A 980 18.81 -6.04 23.84
C ASN A 980 20.19 -5.42 23.52
N LEU A 981 21.29 -6.13 23.82
CA LEU A 981 22.64 -5.74 23.42
C LEU A 981 22.80 -5.72 21.88
N TYR A 982 22.17 -6.66 21.17
CA TYR A 982 22.13 -6.68 19.70
C TYR A 982 21.43 -5.44 19.14
N LYS A 983 20.24 -5.10 19.65
CA LYS A 983 19.49 -3.91 19.26
C LYS A 983 20.29 -2.62 19.52
N LEU A 984 20.92 -2.48 20.69
CA LEU A 984 21.81 -1.37 21.02
C LEU A 984 23.03 -1.27 20.08
N HIS A 985 23.69 -2.40 19.81
CA HIS A 985 24.86 -2.46 18.95
C HIS A 985 24.52 -2.07 17.50
N THR A 986 23.48 -2.68 16.91
CA THR A 986 23.06 -2.40 15.54
C THR A 986 22.50 -0.98 15.38
N ALA A 987 21.82 -0.42 16.38
CA ALA A 987 21.35 0.97 16.35
C ALA A 987 22.51 2.00 16.28
N LYS A 988 23.67 1.68 16.88
CA LYS A 988 24.83 2.59 16.97
C LYS A 988 25.90 2.34 15.89
N HIS A 989 26.07 1.09 15.46
CA HIS A 989 27.17 0.65 14.57
C HIS A 989 26.71 -0.09 13.31
N GLY A 990 25.40 -0.32 13.12
CA GLY A 990 24.88 -1.02 11.95
C GLY A 990 25.32 -2.49 11.89
N ARG A 991 26.05 -2.85 10.83
CA ARG A 991 26.56 -4.22 10.57
C ARG A 991 28.04 -4.40 10.95
N LEU A 992 28.53 -3.68 11.95
CA LEU A 992 29.88 -3.89 12.48
C LEU A 992 29.99 -5.28 13.13
N GLU A 993 31.22 -5.80 13.23
CA GLU A 993 31.49 -7.06 13.94
C GLU A 993 31.52 -6.81 15.46
N SER A 994 31.00 -7.75 16.26
CA SER A 994 30.93 -7.61 17.73
C SER A 994 32.29 -7.46 18.43
N THR A 995 33.39 -7.83 17.78
CA THR A 995 34.76 -7.64 18.25
C THR A 995 35.29 -6.21 18.02
N LYS A 996 34.47 -5.31 17.46
CA LYS A 996 34.85 -3.94 17.05
C LYS A 996 33.78 -2.94 17.51
N GLY A 997 34.15 -1.68 17.64
CA GLY A 997 33.24 -0.61 18.10
C GLY A 997 33.08 -0.55 19.62
N THR A 998 32.12 0.25 20.09
CA THR A 998 32.06 0.68 21.50
C THR A 998 31.41 -0.30 22.47
N TYR A 999 30.93 -1.47 22.01
CA TYR A 999 30.32 -2.50 22.85
C TYR A 999 31.10 -3.83 22.86
N ALA A 1000 32.37 -3.82 22.42
CA ALA A 1000 33.14 -5.04 22.22
C ALA A 1000 33.50 -5.78 23.53
N LYS A 1001 33.58 -5.06 24.67
CA LYS A 1001 33.82 -5.67 25.99
C LYS A 1001 32.54 -6.33 26.52
N GLU A 1002 31.42 -5.68 26.29
CA GLU A 1002 30.07 -6.10 26.64
C GLU A 1002 29.70 -7.37 25.87
N TRP A 1003 30.01 -7.42 24.57
CA TRP A 1003 29.89 -8.65 23.78
C TRP A 1003 30.75 -9.80 24.31
N ALA A 1004 32.02 -9.56 24.64
CA ALA A 1004 32.90 -10.59 25.18
C ALA A 1004 32.43 -11.10 26.57
N LYS A 1005 31.93 -10.20 27.43
CA LYS A 1005 31.31 -10.52 28.71
C LYS A 1005 30.05 -11.36 28.53
N TRP A 1006 29.14 -10.92 27.66
CA TRP A 1006 27.87 -11.61 27.39
C TRP A 1006 28.08 -12.98 26.74
N GLU A 1007 28.97 -13.10 25.75
CA GLU A 1007 29.28 -14.39 25.08
C GLU A 1007 29.82 -15.42 26.09
N LYS A 1008 30.60 -14.99 27.10
CA LYS A 1008 31.01 -15.85 28.20
C LYS A 1008 29.81 -16.26 29.07
N GLN A 1009 29.04 -15.29 29.56
CA GLN A 1009 27.85 -15.56 30.39
C GLN A 1009 26.84 -16.49 29.70
N LEU A 1010 26.63 -16.32 28.39
CA LEU A 1010 25.79 -17.19 27.57
C LEU A 1010 26.27 -18.64 27.61
N ARG A 1011 27.58 -18.87 27.47
CA ARG A 1011 28.18 -20.21 27.52
C ARG A 1011 28.05 -20.81 28.91
N ASP A 1012 28.44 -20.07 29.94
CA ASP A 1012 28.36 -20.51 31.34
C ASP A 1012 26.91 -20.90 31.70
N VAL A 1013 25.91 -20.11 31.29
CA VAL A 1013 24.49 -20.39 31.52
C VAL A 1013 23.96 -21.56 30.69
N LEU A 1014 24.25 -21.62 29.38
CA LEU A 1014 23.74 -22.70 28.52
C LEU A 1014 24.34 -24.07 28.90
N PHE A 1015 25.63 -24.13 29.25
CA PHE A 1015 26.24 -25.36 29.75
C PHE A 1015 25.78 -25.70 31.17
N GLY A 1016 25.56 -24.71 32.04
CA GLY A 1016 24.96 -24.92 33.36
C GLY A 1016 23.50 -25.43 33.32
N ASN A 1017 22.80 -25.27 32.19
CA ASN A 1017 21.44 -25.77 31.97
C ASN A 1017 21.40 -26.95 30.96
N ALA A 1018 22.52 -27.62 30.72
CA ALA A 1018 22.64 -28.66 29.69
C ALA A 1018 21.66 -29.82 29.87
N GLU A 1019 21.31 -30.22 31.11
CA GLU A 1019 20.34 -31.29 31.35
C GLU A 1019 18.94 -30.93 30.86
N TYR A 1020 18.46 -29.72 31.20
CA TYR A 1020 17.20 -29.18 30.68
C TYR A 1020 17.25 -29.08 29.14
N LEU A 1021 18.30 -28.47 28.59
CA LEU A 1021 18.38 -28.25 27.13
C LEU A 1021 18.44 -29.57 26.36
N ASN A 1022 19.03 -30.64 26.91
CA ASN A 1022 18.98 -31.97 26.31
C ASN A 1022 17.59 -32.63 26.49
N SER A 1023 16.94 -32.48 27.64
CA SER A 1023 15.67 -33.17 27.95
C SER A 1023 14.49 -32.70 27.10
N VAL A 1024 14.43 -31.42 26.73
CA VAL A 1024 13.32 -30.83 25.97
C VAL A 1024 13.40 -31.01 24.45
N GLN A 1025 14.50 -31.54 23.92
CA GLN A 1025 14.67 -31.78 22.49
C GLN A 1025 13.97 -33.06 22.02
N VAL A 1026 13.44 -33.04 20.80
CA VAL A 1026 13.03 -34.28 20.10
C VAL A 1026 14.29 -35.05 19.66
N PRO A 1027 14.38 -36.38 19.89
CA PRO A 1027 15.51 -37.19 19.45
C PRO A 1027 15.70 -37.12 17.93
N PHE A 1028 16.90 -36.75 17.47
CA PHE A 1028 17.18 -36.46 16.06
C PHE A 1028 16.81 -37.58 15.09
N ALA A 1029 16.96 -38.85 15.48
CA ALA A 1029 16.54 -40.00 14.65
C ALA A 1029 15.03 -40.03 14.38
N SER A 1030 14.21 -39.57 15.32
CA SER A 1030 12.75 -39.41 15.14
C SER A 1030 12.46 -38.27 14.15
N SER A 1031 13.12 -37.12 14.33
CA SER A 1031 12.99 -35.98 13.40
C SER A 1031 13.39 -36.33 11.97
N VAL A 1032 14.44 -37.14 11.77
CA VAL A 1032 14.86 -37.64 10.44
C VAL A 1032 13.82 -38.58 9.83
N LYS A 1033 13.26 -39.51 10.61
CA LYS A 1033 12.20 -40.41 10.13
C LYS A 1033 10.98 -39.61 9.67
N GLU A 1034 10.48 -38.71 10.51
CA GLU A 1034 9.26 -37.95 10.23
C GLU A 1034 9.43 -37.01 9.02
N VAL A 1035 10.57 -36.30 8.94
CA VAL A 1035 10.88 -35.45 7.77
C VAL A 1035 11.02 -36.29 6.50
N SER A 1036 11.57 -37.50 6.56
CA SER A 1036 11.61 -38.42 5.42
C SER A 1036 10.19 -38.82 4.96
N GLU A 1037 9.29 -39.11 5.88
CA GLU A 1037 7.89 -39.47 5.59
C GLU A 1037 7.08 -38.28 5.06
N GLN A 1038 7.28 -37.07 5.60
CA GLN A 1038 6.68 -35.84 5.06
C GLN A 1038 7.19 -35.56 3.64
N LEU A 1039 8.50 -35.62 3.39
CA LEU A 1039 9.09 -35.43 2.06
C LEU A 1039 8.64 -36.50 1.04
N LYS A 1040 8.48 -37.77 1.46
CA LYS A 1040 7.91 -38.84 0.63
C LYS A 1040 6.47 -38.52 0.19
N LYS A 1041 5.62 -38.02 1.09
CA LYS A 1041 4.24 -37.59 0.76
C LYS A 1041 4.22 -36.41 -0.22
N VAL A 1042 5.12 -35.44 -0.06
CA VAL A 1042 5.27 -34.31 -1.00
C VAL A 1042 5.76 -34.81 -2.38
N ALA A 1043 6.79 -35.67 -2.42
CA ALA A 1043 7.35 -36.19 -3.67
C ALA A 1043 6.32 -36.96 -4.52
N LYS A 1044 5.39 -37.67 -3.86
CA LYS A 1044 4.28 -38.40 -4.50
C LYS A 1044 3.05 -37.56 -4.84
N GLY A 1045 2.96 -36.31 -4.39
CA GLY A 1045 1.75 -35.49 -4.50
C GLY A 1045 0.62 -35.85 -3.52
N GLU A 1046 0.89 -36.71 -2.54
CA GLU A 1046 -0.06 -37.14 -1.48
C GLU A 1046 -0.20 -36.09 -0.35
N TYR A 1047 0.54 -34.97 -0.42
CA TYR A 1047 0.57 -33.94 0.60
C TYR A 1047 -0.72 -33.09 0.60
N LYS A 1048 -1.61 -33.36 1.57
CA LYS A 1048 -2.66 -32.41 1.96
C LYS A 1048 -1.99 -31.18 2.59
N THR A 1049 -2.21 -30.01 2.01
CA THR A 1049 -1.85 -28.73 2.64
C THR A 1049 -2.53 -28.64 4.02
N PRO A 1050 -1.80 -28.26 5.09
CA PRO A 1050 -2.44 -27.82 6.33
C PRO A 1050 -3.43 -26.71 6.00
N ASP A 1051 -4.60 -26.72 6.65
CA ASP A 1051 -5.68 -25.78 6.31
C ASP A 1051 -5.41 -24.39 6.89
N THR A 1052 -4.41 -23.72 6.34
CA THR A 1052 -4.18 -22.29 6.51
C THR A 1052 -5.36 -21.58 5.87
N GLY A 1053 -6.45 -21.41 6.62
CA GLY A 1053 -7.76 -20.97 6.14
C GLY A 1053 -7.72 -19.70 5.31
N LYS A 1054 -7.49 -19.85 4.00
CA LYS A 1054 -7.49 -18.76 3.02
C LYS A 1054 -8.94 -18.38 2.79
N LYS A 1055 -9.43 -17.44 3.59
CA LYS A 1055 -10.69 -16.72 3.37
C LYS A 1055 -10.78 -16.39 1.88
N LYS A 1056 -11.78 -16.96 1.19
CA LYS A 1056 -12.01 -16.75 -0.24
C LYS A 1056 -12.61 -15.37 -0.49
N PHE A 1057 -11.81 -14.34 -0.25
CA PHE A 1057 -12.17 -12.97 -0.52
C PHE A 1057 -12.48 -12.81 -2.02
N GLY A 1058 -13.68 -12.33 -2.34
CA GLY A 1058 -14.05 -11.91 -3.69
C GLY A 1058 -14.79 -12.92 -4.56
N ALA A 1059 -15.64 -13.79 -4.00
CA ALA A 1059 -16.50 -14.65 -4.83
C ALA A 1059 -17.85 -15.02 -4.20
N ILE A 1060 -18.36 -14.28 -3.21
CA ILE A 1060 -19.59 -14.70 -2.49
C ILE A 1060 -20.81 -14.69 -3.42
N VAL A 1061 -21.30 -15.88 -3.76
CA VAL A 1061 -22.53 -16.14 -4.53
C VAL A 1061 -23.71 -16.42 -3.59
N PHE A 1062 -23.49 -17.17 -2.51
CA PHE A 1062 -24.54 -17.47 -1.53
C PHE A 1062 -24.01 -17.73 -0.11
N ALA A 1063 -24.93 -17.62 0.86
CA ALA A 1063 -24.75 -18.08 2.23
C ALA A 1063 -25.48 -19.41 2.43
N ALA A 1064 -24.86 -20.36 3.13
CA ALA A 1064 -25.47 -21.65 3.46
C ALA A 1064 -24.93 -22.23 4.76
N VAL A 1065 -25.70 -23.11 5.39
CA VAL A 1065 -25.18 -24.01 6.45
C VAL A 1065 -24.60 -25.25 5.77
N SER A 1066 -23.29 -25.42 5.87
CA SER A 1066 -22.49 -26.54 5.37
C SER A 1066 -22.66 -27.74 6.32
N LEU A 1067 -23.18 -28.86 5.82
CA LEU A 1067 -23.49 -30.05 6.64
C LEU A 1067 -22.42 -31.15 6.48
N PRO A 1068 -22.06 -31.88 7.56
CA PRO A 1068 -21.20 -33.04 7.47
C PRO A 1068 -21.82 -34.15 6.60
N VAL A 1069 -21.20 -34.40 5.44
CA VAL A 1069 -21.62 -35.48 4.53
C VAL A 1069 -21.79 -36.84 5.22
N PRO A 1070 -20.88 -37.30 6.13
CA PRO A 1070 -21.04 -38.60 6.78
C PRO A 1070 -22.32 -38.72 7.62
N GLU A 1071 -22.79 -37.63 8.25
CA GLU A 1071 -24.02 -37.62 9.06
C GLU A 1071 -25.26 -37.62 8.16
N VAL A 1072 -25.23 -36.86 7.07
CA VAL A 1072 -26.29 -36.86 6.04
C VAL A 1072 -26.42 -38.22 5.35
N SER A 1073 -25.29 -38.89 5.07
CA SER A 1073 -25.28 -40.27 4.56
C SER A 1073 -25.78 -41.28 5.59
N GLY A 1074 -25.34 -41.21 6.85
CA GLY A 1074 -25.81 -42.11 7.91
C GLY A 1074 -27.32 -41.98 8.19
N LEU A 1075 -27.88 -40.78 8.05
CA LEU A 1075 -29.33 -40.56 8.10
C LEU A 1075 -30.06 -41.22 6.91
N LEU A 1076 -29.50 -41.14 5.70
CA LEU A 1076 -30.06 -41.82 4.51
C LEU A 1076 -30.02 -43.35 4.66
N ASP A 1077 -28.93 -43.91 5.15
CA ASP A 1077 -28.81 -45.35 5.40
C ASP A 1077 -29.84 -45.81 6.45
N SER A 1078 -30.06 -45.01 7.50
CA SER A 1078 -31.09 -45.28 8.52
C SER A 1078 -32.52 -45.22 7.96
N LEU A 1079 -32.78 -44.32 6.99
CA LEU A 1079 -34.09 -44.21 6.34
C LEU A 1079 -34.33 -45.33 5.33
N ALA A 1080 -33.32 -45.72 4.55
CA ALA A 1080 -33.39 -46.89 3.68
C ALA A 1080 -33.69 -48.18 4.47
N ALA A 1081 -33.06 -48.35 5.64
CA ALA A 1081 -33.31 -49.49 6.53
C ALA A 1081 -34.70 -49.50 7.20
N LYS A 1082 -35.44 -48.36 7.19
CA LYS A 1082 -36.78 -48.22 7.79
C LYS A 1082 -37.92 -48.18 6.78
N HIS A 1083 -37.69 -47.67 5.58
CA HIS A 1083 -38.73 -47.41 4.59
C HIS A 1083 -38.34 -48.00 3.23
N SER A 1084 -39.07 -49.03 2.78
CA SER A 1084 -38.84 -49.72 1.51
C SER A 1084 -38.97 -48.80 0.29
N GLU A 1085 -39.82 -47.77 0.35
CA GLU A 1085 -39.93 -46.74 -0.69
C GLU A 1085 -38.65 -45.90 -0.83
N ALA A 1086 -38.01 -45.57 0.31
CA ALA A 1086 -36.72 -44.91 0.32
C ALA A 1086 -35.62 -45.86 -0.18
N GLU A 1087 -35.57 -47.10 0.32
CA GLU A 1087 -34.59 -48.10 -0.14
C GLU A 1087 -34.66 -48.27 -1.67
N ALA A 1088 -35.86 -48.47 -2.22
CA ALA A 1088 -36.09 -48.64 -3.65
C ALA A 1088 -35.69 -47.41 -4.47
N PHE A 1089 -35.92 -46.18 -3.97
CA PHE A 1089 -35.47 -44.98 -4.66
C PHE A 1089 -33.96 -44.81 -4.63
N LEU A 1090 -33.31 -45.06 -3.49
CA LEU A 1090 -31.90 -44.72 -3.24
C LEU A 1090 -30.93 -45.70 -3.91
N LYS A 1091 -31.34 -46.98 -4.06
CA LYS A 1091 -30.53 -48.12 -4.54
C LYS A 1091 -29.72 -47.84 -5.81
N ASP A 1092 -30.37 -47.21 -6.80
CA ASP A 1092 -29.81 -47.01 -8.15
C ASP A 1092 -29.18 -45.61 -8.35
N LYS A 1093 -29.12 -44.78 -7.31
CA LYS A 1093 -28.79 -43.35 -7.42
C LYS A 1093 -27.34 -43.00 -7.11
N HIS A 1094 -26.58 -43.95 -6.57
CA HIS A 1094 -25.17 -43.79 -6.18
C HIS A 1094 -24.89 -42.57 -5.29
N LEU A 1095 -25.59 -42.48 -4.15
CA LEU A 1095 -25.38 -41.39 -3.18
C LEU A 1095 -24.07 -41.51 -2.39
N ASP A 1096 -23.32 -42.60 -2.58
CA ASP A 1096 -21.89 -42.71 -2.24
C ASP A 1096 -21.03 -41.57 -2.83
N LYS A 1097 -21.56 -40.84 -3.82
CA LYS A 1097 -20.92 -39.69 -4.50
C LYS A 1097 -21.41 -38.33 -4.01
N LEU A 1098 -22.11 -38.25 -2.87
CA LEU A 1098 -22.58 -36.98 -2.27
C LEU A 1098 -21.41 -36.14 -1.74
N ASN A 1099 -20.72 -35.43 -2.63
CA ASN A 1099 -19.49 -34.69 -2.28
C ASN A 1099 -19.72 -33.47 -1.35
N LYS A 1100 -20.96 -32.98 -1.21
CA LYS A 1100 -21.35 -31.84 -0.36
C LYS A 1100 -22.82 -31.92 0.02
N ALA A 1101 -23.16 -31.57 1.26
CA ALA A 1101 -24.52 -31.30 1.71
C ALA A 1101 -24.57 -29.90 2.33
N HIS A 1102 -25.64 -29.13 2.08
CA HIS A 1102 -25.83 -27.81 2.67
C HIS A 1102 -27.29 -27.32 2.60
N VAL A 1103 -27.70 -26.50 3.57
CA VAL A 1103 -28.97 -25.74 3.51
C VAL A 1103 -28.67 -24.33 2.99
N THR A 1104 -29.21 -23.97 1.81
CA THR A 1104 -29.06 -22.60 1.30
C THR A 1104 -29.89 -21.60 2.14
N LEU A 1105 -29.24 -20.53 2.59
CA LEU A 1105 -29.85 -19.46 3.38
C LEU A 1105 -30.24 -18.26 2.52
N ALA A 1106 -29.32 -17.76 1.69
CA ALA A 1106 -29.65 -16.76 0.69
C ALA A 1106 -28.69 -16.80 -0.49
N HIS A 1107 -29.22 -16.64 -1.71
CA HIS A 1107 -28.44 -16.60 -2.93
C HIS A 1107 -28.49 -15.19 -3.54
N LYS A 1108 -27.33 -14.61 -3.85
CA LYS A 1108 -27.15 -13.20 -4.28
C LYS A 1108 -28.03 -12.80 -5.46
N ARG A 1109 -28.19 -13.70 -6.44
CA ARG A 1109 -29.05 -13.47 -7.63
C ARG A 1109 -30.56 -13.49 -7.32
N SER A 1110 -30.96 -14.10 -6.21
CA SER A 1110 -32.37 -14.27 -5.84
C SER A 1110 -32.83 -13.22 -4.83
N HIS A 1111 -31.98 -12.88 -3.86
CA HIS A 1111 -32.35 -12.06 -2.69
C HIS A 1111 -31.52 -10.77 -2.55
N GLY A 1112 -30.59 -10.51 -3.48
CA GLY A 1112 -29.66 -9.38 -3.40
C GLY A 1112 -28.40 -9.67 -2.58
N VAL A 1113 -27.45 -8.73 -2.61
CA VAL A 1113 -26.17 -8.81 -1.87
C VAL A 1113 -26.38 -8.70 -0.36
N THR A 1114 -27.28 -7.82 0.04
CA THR A 1114 -27.53 -7.42 1.43
C THR A 1114 -28.15 -8.55 2.25
N ALA A 1115 -29.11 -9.28 1.67
CA ALA A 1115 -29.66 -10.51 2.21
C ALA A 1115 -28.59 -11.61 2.44
N VAL A 1116 -27.55 -11.69 1.60
CA VAL A 1116 -26.42 -12.62 1.80
C VAL A 1116 -25.47 -12.10 2.88
N ALA A 1117 -25.15 -10.80 2.84
CA ALA A 1117 -24.24 -10.14 3.77
C ALA A 1117 -24.75 -10.14 5.23
N GLY A 1118 -26.07 -10.15 5.43
CA GLY A 1118 -26.71 -10.24 6.76
C GLY A 1118 -26.29 -11.46 7.59
N TYR A 1119 -25.90 -12.57 6.94
CA TYR A 1119 -25.42 -13.77 7.63
C TYR A 1119 -23.96 -13.66 8.12
N GLY A 1120 -23.23 -12.58 7.81
CA GLY A 1120 -21.84 -12.37 8.22
C GLY A 1120 -21.62 -12.44 9.75
N THR A 1121 -22.65 -12.08 10.53
CA THR A 1121 -22.69 -12.19 12.00
C THR A 1121 -22.52 -13.62 12.51
N PHE A 1122 -22.88 -14.62 11.70
CA PHE A 1122 -22.90 -16.05 12.01
C PHE A 1122 -21.77 -16.84 11.32
N LEU A 1123 -20.94 -16.19 10.51
CA LEU A 1123 -19.93 -16.86 9.68
C LEU A 1123 -18.96 -17.69 10.56
N HIS A 1124 -18.76 -18.96 10.16
CA HIS A 1124 -17.98 -19.97 10.89
C HIS A 1124 -18.52 -20.37 12.27
N LYS A 1125 -19.79 -20.06 12.60
CA LYS A 1125 -20.47 -20.64 13.76
C LYS A 1125 -21.21 -21.92 13.38
N THR A 1126 -21.32 -22.84 14.34
CA THR A 1126 -22.21 -24.00 14.24
C THR A 1126 -23.68 -23.56 14.31
N VAL A 1127 -24.53 -24.16 13.49
CA VAL A 1127 -25.98 -23.99 13.43
C VAL A 1127 -26.59 -25.40 13.47
N PRO A 1128 -27.39 -25.75 14.48
CA PRO A 1128 -28.15 -27.00 14.45
C PRO A 1128 -29.24 -26.94 13.39
N VAL A 1129 -29.37 -28.02 12.62
CA VAL A 1129 -30.33 -28.16 11.53
C VAL A 1129 -31.18 -29.41 11.77
N ASP A 1130 -32.47 -29.22 12.03
CA ASP A 1130 -33.41 -30.32 12.25
C ASP A 1130 -33.97 -30.81 10.90
N ILE A 1131 -33.68 -32.06 10.57
CA ILE A 1131 -34.15 -32.71 9.34
C ILE A 1131 -35.47 -33.44 9.62
N THR A 1132 -36.56 -33.00 8.98
CA THR A 1132 -37.95 -33.37 9.33
C THR A 1132 -38.63 -34.30 8.33
N ASN A 1133 -38.34 -34.16 7.04
CA ASN A 1133 -38.96 -34.93 5.96
C ASN A 1133 -37.94 -35.18 4.84
N ILE A 1134 -38.08 -36.29 4.11
CA ILE A 1134 -37.40 -36.52 2.83
C ILE A 1134 -38.43 -36.47 1.68
N PHE A 1135 -38.14 -35.65 0.68
CA PHE A 1135 -38.93 -35.55 -0.55
C PHE A 1135 -38.13 -36.09 -1.75
N PHE A 1136 -38.76 -36.88 -2.61
CA PHE A 1136 -38.12 -37.39 -3.82
C PHE A 1136 -39.07 -37.61 -5.00
N SER A 1137 -38.54 -37.43 -6.22
CA SER A 1137 -39.17 -37.80 -7.49
C SER A 1137 -38.15 -38.52 -8.37
N ASP A 1138 -38.61 -39.07 -9.49
CA ASP A 1138 -37.80 -39.59 -10.59
C ASP A 1138 -36.54 -38.75 -10.95
N LYS A 1139 -36.62 -37.42 -10.80
CA LYS A 1139 -35.61 -36.43 -11.22
C LYS A 1139 -34.78 -35.80 -10.10
N MET A 1140 -35.21 -35.84 -8.84
CA MET A 1140 -34.51 -35.14 -7.74
C MET A 1140 -34.93 -35.62 -6.35
N ALA A 1141 -34.07 -35.42 -5.35
CA ALA A 1141 -34.37 -35.68 -3.95
C ALA A 1141 -33.75 -34.62 -3.02
N ALA A 1142 -34.43 -34.31 -1.92
CA ALA A 1142 -33.98 -33.36 -0.90
C ALA A 1142 -34.55 -33.68 0.49
N PHE A 1143 -33.80 -33.35 1.54
CA PHE A 1143 -34.33 -33.25 2.90
C PHE A 1143 -34.94 -31.87 3.14
N GLU A 1144 -36.10 -31.79 3.78
CA GLU A 1144 -36.60 -30.58 4.42
C GLU A 1144 -35.79 -30.27 5.69
N ALA A 1145 -35.48 -29.00 5.93
CA ALA A 1145 -34.59 -28.57 7.00
C ALA A 1145 -35.16 -27.37 7.78
N SER A 1146 -35.32 -27.53 9.09
CA SER A 1146 -35.55 -26.41 10.02
C SER A 1146 -34.21 -25.92 10.59
N LEU A 1147 -34.07 -24.60 10.71
CA LEU A 1147 -32.86 -23.94 11.22
C LEU A 1147 -33.07 -23.47 12.66
N GLY A 1148 -32.14 -23.85 13.53
CA GLY A 1148 -32.11 -23.46 14.94
C GLY A 1148 -31.56 -22.05 15.20
N SER A 1149 -31.02 -21.87 16.41
CA SER A 1149 -30.56 -20.56 16.91
C SER A 1149 -29.10 -20.60 17.36
N VAL A 1150 -28.41 -19.47 17.22
CA VAL A 1150 -26.99 -19.32 17.57
C VAL A 1150 -26.81 -18.05 18.40
N GLU A 1151 -26.16 -18.16 19.56
CA GLU A 1151 -26.02 -17.05 20.53
C GLU A 1151 -27.38 -16.41 20.94
N GLY A 1152 -28.49 -17.14 20.77
CA GLY A 1152 -29.86 -16.69 21.03
C GLY A 1152 -30.60 -16.07 19.83
N GLU A 1153 -29.91 -15.75 18.72
CA GLU A 1153 -30.55 -15.26 17.49
C GLU A 1153 -30.90 -16.44 16.56
N ARG A 1154 -32.16 -16.53 16.11
CA ARG A 1154 -32.62 -17.61 15.21
C ARG A 1154 -32.06 -17.42 13.81
N VAL A 1155 -31.45 -18.46 13.24
CA VAL A 1155 -31.03 -18.46 11.84
C VAL A 1155 -32.26 -18.76 10.98
N VAL A 1156 -32.61 -17.84 10.07
CA VAL A 1156 -33.79 -17.96 9.21
C VAL A 1156 -33.34 -17.86 7.75
N SER A 1157 -33.73 -18.84 6.91
CA SER A 1157 -33.47 -18.78 5.46
C SER A 1157 -34.34 -17.74 4.77
N LYS A 1158 -33.89 -17.23 3.62
CA LYS A 1158 -34.69 -16.44 2.67
C LYS A 1158 -35.37 -17.29 1.60
N ASN A 1159 -35.02 -18.58 1.48
CA ASN A 1159 -35.80 -19.53 0.71
C ASN A 1159 -37.09 -19.84 1.48
N GLU A 1160 -38.24 -19.85 0.80
CA GLU A 1160 -39.55 -20.21 1.39
C GLU A 1160 -39.55 -21.65 1.92
N TRP A 1161 -38.81 -22.55 1.25
CA TRP A 1161 -38.58 -23.93 1.66
C TRP A 1161 -37.08 -24.19 1.87
N PRO A 1162 -36.58 -24.14 3.13
CA PRO A 1162 -35.19 -24.48 3.42
C PRO A 1162 -35.00 -26.00 3.35
N HIS A 1163 -34.02 -26.44 2.55
CA HIS A 1163 -33.81 -27.85 2.24
C HIS A 1163 -32.34 -28.14 1.93
N VAL A 1164 -31.98 -29.43 2.01
CA VAL A 1164 -30.70 -29.99 1.58
C VAL A 1164 -30.93 -30.76 0.30
N THR A 1165 -30.41 -30.31 -0.84
CA THR A 1165 -30.46 -31.11 -2.07
C THR A 1165 -29.53 -32.32 -1.94
N LEU A 1166 -30.09 -33.53 -2.14
CA LEU A 1166 -29.37 -34.80 -2.02
C LEU A 1166 -28.98 -35.38 -3.39
N TRP A 1167 -29.90 -35.28 -4.35
CA TRP A 1167 -29.70 -35.85 -5.69
C TRP A 1167 -30.47 -35.08 -6.75
N THR A 1168 -29.95 -35.08 -7.98
CA THR A 1168 -30.61 -34.61 -9.20
C THR A 1168 -30.19 -35.49 -10.36
N ALA A 1169 -31.13 -35.80 -11.25
CA ALA A 1169 -30.86 -36.45 -12.53
C ALA A 1169 -29.93 -35.60 -13.41
N GLU A 1170 -29.27 -36.24 -14.37
CA GLU A 1170 -28.37 -35.54 -15.29
C GLU A 1170 -29.10 -34.42 -16.05
N GLY A 1171 -28.46 -33.24 -16.12
CA GLY A 1171 -29.05 -32.03 -16.70
C GLY A 1171 -30.07 -31.28 -15.82
N VAL A 1172 -30.51 -31.84 -14.68
CA VAL A 1172 -31.45 -31.18 -13.76
C VAL A 1172 -30.70 -30.27 -12.77
N PRO A 1173 -30.95 -28.94 -12.73
CA PRO A 1173 -30.31 -28.07 -11.76
C PRO A 1173 -30.82 -28.30 -10.34
N ALA A 1174 -29.92 -28.30 -9.34
CA ALA A 1174 -30.27 -28.39 -7.92
C ALA A 1174 -31.31 -27.35 -7.46
N LYS A 1175 -31.36 -26.16 -8.09
CA LYS A 1175 -32.41 -25.15 -7.87
C LYS A 1175 -33.82 -25.74 -7.98
N ASN A 1176 -34.06 -26.70 -8.86
CA ASN A 1176 -35.39 -27.26 -9.11
C ASN A 1176 -35.94 -28.04 -7.90
N ALA A 1177 -35.08 -28.45 -6.94
CA ALA A 1177 -35.50 -29.09 -5.70
C ALA A 1177 -36.45 -28.21 -4.86
N ASN A 1178 -36.40 -26.87 -4.98
CA ASN A 1178 -37.38 -25.96 -4.34
C ASN A 1178 -38.84 -26.31 -4.67
N ASN A 1179 -39.09 -26.98 -5.81
CA ASN A 1179 -40.43 -27.33 -6.26
C ASN A 1179 -40.93 -28.68 -5.70
N LEU A 1180 -40.11 -29.44 -4.94
CA LEU A 1180 -40.49 -30.76 -4.43
C LEU A 1180 -41.78 -30.78 -3.59
N PRO A 1181 -42.04 -29.83 -2.67
CA PRO A 1181 -43.31 -29.78 -1.95
C PRO A 1181 -44.52 -29.58 -2.86
N GLN A 1182 -44.40 -28.73 -3.90
CA GLN A 1182 -45.46 -28.55 -4.89
C GLN A 1182 -45.65 -29.82 -5.74
N LEU A 1183 -44.57 -30.48 -6.15
CA LEU A 1183 -44.64 -31.75 -6.87
C LEU A 1183 -45.30 -32.84 -6.01
N HIS A 1184 -45.11 -32.83 -4.69
CA HIS A 1184 -45.81 -33.75 -3.78
C HIS A 1184 -47.32 -33.46 -3.73
N LEU A 1185 -47.72 -32.19 -3.60
CA LEU A 1185 -49.13 -31.77 -3.68
C LEU A 1185 -49.77 -32.09 -5.04
N GLU A 1186 -48.99 -32.12 -6.13
CA GLU A 1186 -49.42 -32.53 -7.47
C GLU A 1186 -49.39 -34.06 -7.69
N GLY A 1187 -49.05 -34.87 -6.68
CA GLY A 1187 -48.97 -36.34 -6.77
C GLY A 1187 -47.78 -36.88 -7.58
N LYS A 1188 -46.74 -36.06 -7.78
CA LYS A 1188 -45.56 -36.32 -8.64
C LYS A 1188 -44.26 -36.53 -7.85
N ALA A 1189 -44.30 -36.41 -6.54
CA ALA A 1189 -43.19 -36.70 -5.63
C ALA A 1189 -43.69 -37.38 -4.36
N THR A 1190 -42.87 -38.26 -3.79
CA THR A 1190 -43.11 -38.92 -2.50
C THR A 1190 -42.52 -38.08 -1.37
N CYS A 1191 -43.18 -38.10 -0.20
CA CYS A 1191 -42.68 -37.50 1.05
C CYS A 1191 -42.72 -38.56 2.15
N ILE A 1192 -41.64 -38.67 2.93
CA ILE A 1192 -41.56 -39.55 4.11
C ILE A 1192 -41.13 -38.70 5.31
N ALA A 1193 -41.90 -38.77 6.40
CA ALA A 1193 -41.64 -38.05 7.64
C ALA A 1193 -40.60 -38.75 8.53
N ILE A 1194 -39.84 -37.93 9.27
CA ILE A 1194 -38.73 -38.36 10.12
C ILE A 1194 -39.11 -38.01 11.57
N ASP A 1195 -39.55 -39.02 12.32
CA ASP A 1195 -40.01 -38.87 13.71
C ASP A 1195 -39.21 -39.82 14.65
N PRO A 1196 -38.54 -39.29 15.69
CA PRO A 1196 -38.29 -37.87 15.93
C PRO A 1196 -37.38 -37.25 14.83
N PRO A 1197 -37.47 -35.92 14.59
CA PRO A 1197 -36.58 -35.22 13.66
C PRO A 1197 -35.09 -35.44 13.98
N ALA A 1198 -34.27 -35.49 12.94
CA ALA A 1198 -32.83 -35.73 13.08
C ALA A 1198 -32.05 -34.40 13.02
N THR A 1199 -31.53 -33.94 14.16
CA THR A 1199 -30.65 -32.76 14.20
C THR A 1199 -29.24 -33.10 13.71
N ILE A 1200 -28.73 -32.31 12.76
CA ILE A 1200 -27.34 -32.36 12.26
C ILE A 1200 -26.70 -30.99 12.49
N ASP A 1201 -25.52 -30.95 13.10
CA ASP A 1201 -24.80 -29.70 13.35
C ASP A 1201 -23.97 -29.28 12.13
N GLY A 1202 -24.35 -28.17 11.49
CA GLY A 1202 -23.63 -27.62 10.33
C GLY A 1202 -22.88 -26.33 10.64
N THR A 1203 -21.89 -25.97 9.82
CA THR A 1203 -21.17 -24.69 9.94
C THR A 1203 -21.67 -23.68 8.92
N LEU A 1204 -21.97 -22.45 9.33
CA LEU A 1204 -22.40 -21.40 8.38
C LEU A 1204 -21.22 -20.85 7.59
N GLU A 1205 -21.31 -20.92 6.26
CA GLU A 1205 -20.27 -20.55 5.31
C GLU A 1205 -20.79 -19.67 4.15
N PHE A 1206 -19.85 -18.96 3.51
CA PHE A 1206 -20.06 -18.25 2.25
C PHE A 1206 -19.39 -19.03 1.09
N PHE A 1207 -20.10 -19.14 -0.03
CA PHE A 1207 -19.74 -19.98 -1.18
C PHE A 1207 -19.56 -19.18 -2.47
#